data_AF-A0A956VT96-F1
#
_entry.id   AF-A0A956VT96-F1
#
_cell.length_a   1.000
_cell.length_b   1.000
_cell.length_c   1.000
_cell.angle_alpha   90.00
_cell.angle_beta   90.00
_cell.angle_gamma   90.00
#
_symmetry.space_group_name_H-M   'P 1'
#
loop_
_entity.id
_entity.type
_entity.pdbx_description
1 polymer ?
#
loop_
_entity_poly.entity_id
_entity_poly.type
_entity_poly.pdbx_seq_one_letter_code
_entity_poly.pdbx_strand_id
1 'polypeptide(L)'
;LEVDHEVRAQDTPGQTLMNLEYATVRHRTGNGVRVAVFDTGVDSTHPSLTGRVQAGGCFIDPTYCPVGSGLAAVADDNGHGTAVASVIASGGGGGVDAGIAPDVTIYAYKVLDSNGIGFVSEVLAGLSSVYANPNGIDVINLSLSGAPSSSCDGGSYGSMVTQLRTVRGILVIASAGNGGSTSGIGAPACATSAISVGAVYSADVGGPTYSLGGSATCSDATTTADQIPCYSNTTTATDGNGQPLLDVLAPADCTLAAAPGGGTTSCFGGTSAAAAYVSGAAAVLLSVGLSPDQVDQRLRIGTTVTDPRNGLARPRIDLQAALSAPGTTRNVDAADSGCGPSGPTYCTIQTAISAASPLDVIQVAAGTYHENVDVVRDLTIAGAGVDLTVIDGGGTGEALRAEDVAATLRNLTLRNGGPAQSSSVQPTLGVWGTAYLDASALAVRDGLDTGVHVETDARAVWNGGAVTGNGDTGIEVRGQADLTGVDVGNNTVIGSSTYGGGIAVQASASYIGRLTMTGGSVTGNSAIGGAGLANRGVATLTDVTVSGNHVLTSSGLGDLVPEAGNGGGISNVSQPATPGTPEYGTKVAGSGVLTLVRVTITGNEGRHGGAGLFNAGIADLEGGVIEGNYTTTPSSGAGTGIRNVAFAFEHVSTHDRVVLAGTGELTANGTLIGAAGGSPNMSAWHGGGIANSGTATLTNVVVRNTSAQAAGGAIYNAAPGQGTGVNYEGPAILSMTGGAIIDASSRDGGGLFVGATADVTLDGVQIAGNAVASSNCGPSPSVAHGAGVYIEAGGQFSATHSAFGDNTSDHCGTTEEEDVEAAGSTTYDLTANWWGCAEGPATCGVVYATADLSTWVAELALSASASAPTTGTAVTVTGSLLDQDGASLGGAPGLLV
;
A
#
# COMPACT_ATOMS: atom_id res chain seq x y z
N LEU A 1 -16.90 20.53 42.57
CA LEU A 1 -16.08 20.24 41.38
C LEU A 1 -17.00 20.37 40.21
N GLU A 2 -16.52 20.92 39.11
CA GLU A 2 -17.30 21.07 37.89
C GLU A 2 -16.53 20.41 36.75
N VAL A 3 -17.26 19.97 35.73
CA VAL A 3 -16.72 19.73 34.39
C VAL A 3 -15.89 20.95 34.00
N ASP A 4 -14.71 20.72 33.45
CA ASP A 4 -13.91 21.80 32.92
C ASP A 4 -14.63 22.45 31.73
N HIS A 5 -14.87 23.78 31.75
CA HIS A 5 -15.82 24.43 30.82
C HIS A 5 -15.57 24.10 29.34
N GLU A 6 -16.63 23.69 28.62
CA GLU A 6 -16.55 23.36 27.19
C GLU A 6 -16.24 24.59 26.30
N VAL A 7 -15.41 24.37 25.27
CA VAL A 7 -14.88 25.39 24.36
C VAL A 7 -15.13 25.00 22.88
N ARG A 8 -15.59 25.94 22.01
CA ARG A 8 -16.08 25.68 20.63
C ARG A 8 -15.20 26.24 19.45
N ALA A 9 -14.80 25.45 18.42
CA ALA A 9 -14.14 25.71 17.11
C ALA A 9 -14.32 24.51 16.08
N GLN A 10 -13.39 23.99 15.22
CA GLN A 10 -13.57 22.77 14.32
C GLN A 10 -12.27 21.90 14.10
N ASP A 11 -12.38 20.64 13.60
CA ASP A 11 -11.51 19.42 13.81
C ASP A 11 -10.43 18.99 12.76
N THR A 12 -9.55 18.04 13.17
CA THR A 12 -8.43 17.22 12.58
C THR A 12 -6.99 17.45 13.12
N PRO A 13 -6.57 18.61 13.66
CA PRO A 13 -5.15 18.83 13.94
C PRO A 13 -4.60 18.16 15.22
N GLY A 14 -5.43 17.78 16.20
CA GLY A 14 -4.96 17.28 17.50
C GLY A 14 -4.18 15.95 17.43
N GLN A 15 -4.76 14.92 16.81
CA GLN A 15 -4.10 13.62 16.65
C GLN A 15 -2.82 13.73 15.80
N THR A 16 -2.85 14.60 14.78
CA THR A 16 -1.71 14.89 13.92
C THR A 16 -0.60 15.61 14.69
N LEU A 17 -0.93 16.60 15.53
CA LEU A 17 0.04 17.34 16.34
C LEU A 17 0.78 16.45 17.35
N MET A 18 0.14 15.37 17.81
CA MET A 18 0.76 14.38 18.69
C MET A 18 1.46 13.23 17.95
N ASN A 19 1.49 13.24 16.61
CA ASN A 19 2.05 12.16 15.79
C ASN A 19 1.44 10.78 16.10
N LEU A 20 0.11 10.71 16.29
CA LEU A 20 -0.59 9.45 16.60
C LEU A 20 -0.36 8.37 15.54
N GLU A 21 -0.24 8.76 14.27
CA GLU A 21 -0.04 7.84 13.15
C GLU A 21 1.11 6.85 13.40
N TYR A 22 2.18 7.28 14.08
CA TYR A 22 3.32 6.42 14.41
C TYR A 22 2.92 5.19 15.24
N ALA A 23 1.99 5.34 16.18
CA ALA A 23 1.44 4.26 16.99
C ALA A 23 0.44 3.40 16.20
N THR A 24 -0.43 4.04 15.43
CA THR A 24 -1.46 3.36 14.62
C THR A 24 -0.85 2.41 13.60
N VAL A 25 0.17 2.84 12.84
CA VAL A 25 0.83 1.98 11.85
C VAL A 25 1.61 0.82 12.49
N ARG A 26 1.90 0.92 13.80
CA ARG A 26 2.56 -0.12 14.61
C ARG A 26 1.56 -0.98 15.39
N HIS A 27 0.26 -0.86 15.12
CA HIS A 27 -0.81 -1.57 15.84
C HIS A 27 -0.76 -1.35 17.37
N ARG A 28 -0.39 -0.14 17.82
CA ARG A 28 -0.36 0.24 19.24
C ARG A 28 -1.58 1.08 19.58
N THR A 29 -2.67 0.39 19.90
CA THR A 29 -4.03 0.94 20.03
C THR A 29 -4.61 0.82 21.45
N GLY A 30 -3.80 0.46 22.46
CA GLY A 30 -4.25 0.35 23.84
C GLY A 30 -4.86 -1.00 24.24
N ASN A 31 -4.70 -2.04 23.42
CA ASN A 31 -5.22 -3.37 23.69
C ASN A 31 -4.81 -3.88 25.08
N GLY A 32 -5.77 -4.46 25.81
CA GLY A 32 -5.57 -5.01 27.16
C GLY A 32 -5.57 -3.98 28.29
N VAL A 33 -5.57 -2.67 27.98
CA VAL A 33 -5.57 -1.60 28.98
C VAL A 33 -6.99 -1.17 29.35
N ARG A 34 -7.21 -0.89 30.63
CA ARG A 34 -8.50 -0.43 31.17
C ARG A 34 -8.40 0.99 31.69
N VAL A 35 -9.23 1.87 31.13
CA VAL A 35 -9.28 3.29 31.48
C VAL A 35 -10.58 3.59 32.22
N ALA A 36 -10.49 4.05 33.46
CA ALA A 36 -11.64 4.52 34.22
C ALA A 36 -11.89 6.01 33.95
N VAL A 37 -13.07 6.33 33.43
CA VAL A 37 -13.51 7.70 33.17
C VAL A 37 -14.40 8.15 34.32
N PHE A 38 -13.88 9.06 35.15
CA PHE A 38 -14.57 9.65 36.29
C PHE A 38 -15.21 10.96 35.87
N ASP A 39 -16.48 10.91 35.48
CA ASP A 39 -17.16 12.02 34.82
C ASP A 39 -18.68 11.99 35.07
N THR A 40 -19.45 12.55 34.14
CA THR A 40 -20.91 12.63 34.10
C THR A 40 -21.61 11.33 33.69
N GLY A 41 -20.85 10.29 33.37
CA GLY A 41 -21.35 9.03 32.82
C GLY A 41 -20.81 8.79 31.41
N VAL A 42 -21.19 7.68 30.78
CA VAL A 42 -20.85 7.39 29.38
C VAL A 42 -22.03 6.75 28.67
N ASP A 43 -22.41 7.27 27.50
CA ASP A 43 -23.34 6.60 26.60
C ASP A 43 -22.67 5.40 25.90
N SER A 44 -22.75 4.25 26.55
CA SER A 44 -22.27 2.97 26.02
C SER A 44 -22.97 2.48 24.75
N THR A 45 -24.10 3.09 24.37
CA THR A 45 -24.87 2.73 23.16
C THR A 45 -24.48 3.56 21.95
N HIS A 46 -23.63 4.58 22.13
CA HIS A 46 -23.11 5.37 21.03
C HIS A 46 -22.36 4.45 20.03
N PRO A 47 -22.58 4.55 18.71
CA PRO A 47 -21.96 3.65 17.73
C PRO A 47 -20.43 3.59 17.83
N SER A 48 -19.78 4.71 18.14
CA SER A 48 -18.32 4.78 18.29
C SER A 48 -17.78 4.14 19.57
N LEU A 49 -18.61 3.93 20.60
CA LEU A 49 -18.24 3.37 21.90
C LEU A 49 -18.84 1.98 22.16
N THR A 50 -19.66 1.49 21.23
CA THR A 50 -20.36 0.22 21.37
C THR A 50 -19.36 -0.93 21.57
N GLY A 51 -19.61 -1.76 22.58
CA GLY A 51 -18.75 -2.90 22.94
C GLY A 51 -17.50 -2.55 23.73
N ARG A 52 -17.24 -1.27 24.04
CA ARG A 52 -16.00 -0.81 24.70
C ARG A 52 -16.19 -0.32 26.13
N VAL A 53 -17.43 -0.10 26.56
CA VAL A 53 -17.75 0.47 27.86
C VAL A 53 -18.22 -0.61 28.83
N GLN A 54 -17.69 -0.57 30.05
CA GLN A 54 -18.10 -1.32 31.23
C GLN A 54 -18.54 -0.35 32.33
N ALA A 55 -19.37 -0.82 33.25
CA ALA A 55 -19.84 0.01 34.36
C ALA A 55 -18.88 -0.07 35.56
N GLY A 56 -18.38 1.08 36.00
CA GLY A 56 -17.63 1.23 37.25
C GLY A 56 -18.54 1.52 38.45
N GLY A 57 -19.53 2.39 38.26
CA GLY A 57 -20.58 2.69 39.24
C GLY A 57 -21.01 4.15 39.26
N CYS A 58 -22.12 4.42 39.94
CA CYS A 58 -22.61 5.77 40.20
C CYS A 58 -22.36 6.11 41.66
N PHE A 59 -21.69 7.25 41.91
CA PHE A 59 -21.24 7.68 43.24
C PHE A 59 -21.80 9.03 43.65
N ILE A 60 -22.60 9.67 42.80
CA ILE A 60 -23.37 10.86 43.17
C ILE A 60 -24.55 10.47 44.07
N ASP A 61 -25.26 11.46 44.62
CA ASP A 61 -26.51 11.22 45.35
C ASP A 61 -27.40 10.22 44.57
N PRO A 62 -27.81 9.10 45.19
CA PRO A 62 -28.60 8.06 44.52
C PRO A 62 -29.89 8.55 43.86
N THR A 63 -30.41 9.70 44.30
CA THR A 63 -31.57 10.37 43.69
C THR A 63 -31.30 10.88 42.27
N TYR A 64 -30.04 11.22 41.97
CA TYR A 64 -29.58 11.69 40.66
C TYR A 64 -28.88 10.61 39.85
N CYS A 65 -28.65 9.43 40.43
CA CYS A 65 -28.18 8.29 39.63
C CYS A 65 -29.26 7.83 38.65
N PRO A 66 -28.91 7.56 37.38
CA PRO A 66 -29.83 6.95 36.43
C PRO A 66 -30.46 5.66 36.98
N VAL A 67 -31.76 5.49 36.73
CA VAL A 67 -32.48 4.30 37.20
C VAL A 67 -32.03 3.08 36.39
N GLY A 68 -31.47 2.09 37.09
CA GLY A 68 -31.04 0.83 36.47
C GLY A 68 -29.86 0.20 37.20
N SER A 69 -29.20 -0.75 36.53
CA SER A 69 -28.00 -1.41 37.01
C SER A 69 -26.99 -1.56 35.88
N GLY A 70 -25.71 -1.75 36.20
CA GLY A 70 -24.66 -1.88 35.18
C GLY A 70 -24.56 -0.61 34.34
N LEU A 71 -24.46 -0.76 33.01
CA LEU A 71 -24.29 0.36 32.08
C LEU A 71 -25.41 1.40 32.16
N ALA A 72 -26.64 0.97 32.45
CA ALA A 72 -27.77 1.90 32.62
C ALA A 72 -27.58 2.83 33.82
N ALA A 73 -26.92 2.39 34.90
CA ALA A 73 -26.67 3.19 36.10
C ALA A 73 -25.56 4.23 35.93
N VAL A 74 -24.78 4.13 34.85
CA VAL A 74 -23.67 5.05 34.52
C VAL A 74 -23.90 5.74 33.18
N ALA A 75 -25.15 5.74 32.71
CA ALA A 75 -25.55 6.46 31.51
C ALA A 75 -25.28 7.95 31.67
N ASP A 76 -24.88 8.58 30.57
CA ASP A 76 -24.56 10.00 30.53
C ASP A 76 -25.82 10.83 30.26
N ASP A 77 -26.13 11.74 31.18
CA ASP A 77 -27.24 12.68 31.11
C ASP A 77 -26.76 14.15 30.96
N ASN A 78 -25.46 14.34 30.72
CA ASN A 78 -24.85 15.64 30.45
C ASN A 78 -24.23 15.69 29.05
N GLY A 79 -23.36 14.72 28.73
CA GLY A 79 -22.65 14.59 27.45
C GLY A 79 -21.13 14.69 27.56
N HIS A 80 -20.60 15.35 28.58
CA HIS A 80 -19.16 15.56 28.74
C HIS A 80 -18.39 14.24 28.86
N GLY A 81 -18.88 13.29 29.66
CA GLY A 81 -18.20 12.02 29.89
C GLY A 81 -18.20 11.12 28.65
N THR A 82 -19.27 11.16 27.85
CA THR A 82 -19.32 10.49 26.54
C THR A 82 -18.30 11.09 25.58
N ALA A 83 -18.15 12.42 25.56
CA ALA A 83 -17.15 13.10 24.74
C ALA A 83 -15.72 12.69 25.15
N VAL A 84 -15.39 12.76 26.45
CA VAL A 84 -14.11 12.30 27.01
C VAL A 84 -13.81 10.85 26.63
N ALA A 85 -14.78 9.95 26.84
CA ALA A 85 -14.61 8.53 26.53
C ALA A 85 -14.34 8.29 25.03
N SER A 86 -14.96 9.08 24.15
CA SER A 86 -14.76 8.96 22.70
C SER A 86 -13.39 9.44 22.24
N VAL A 87 -12.83 10.50 22.82
CA VAL A 87 -11.45 10.94 22.53
C VAL A 87 -10.45 9.85 22.91
N ILE A 88 -10.69 9.14 24.02
CA ILE A 88 -9.83 8.04 24.47
C ILE A 88 -10.00 6.82 23.58
N ALA A 89 -11.24 6.35 23.38
CA ALA A 89 -11.51 4.96 23.00
C ALA A 89 -12.51 4.77 21.86
N SER A 90 -12.86 5.81 21.10
CA SER A 90 -13.74 5.65 19.95
C SER A 90 -13.17 4.61 18.97
N GLY A 91 -13.96 3.62 18.58
CA GLY A 91 -13.59 2.65 17.54
C GLY A 91 -13.83 3.16 16.12
N GLY A 92 -14.26 4.41 15.96
CA GLY A 92 -14.81 4.95 14.73
C GLY A 92 -16.31 4.61 14.56
N GLY A 93 -17.07 5.55 13.98
CA GLY A 93 -18.50 5.37 13.70
C GLY A 93 -19.39 6.44 14.31
N GLY A 94 -20.65 6.53 13.88
CA GLY A 94 -21.58 7.58 14.33
C GLY A 94 -21.13 9.00 13.97
N GLY A 95 -20.24 9.14 12.98
CA GLY A 95 -19.65 10.43 12.60
C GLY A 95 -18.48 10.88 13.48
N VAL A 96 -17.89 9.98 14.29
CA VAL A 96 -16.70 10.25 15.11
C VAL A 96 -15.56 9.36 14.62
N ASP A 97 -14.36 9.94 14.52
CA ASP A 97 -13.13 9.21 14.17
C ASP A 97 -12.67 8.29 15.29
N ALA A 98 -11.68 7.44 15.02
CA ALA A 98 -11.07 6.62 16.06
C ALA A 98 -10.42 7.50 17.14
N GLY A 99 -10.54 7.08 18.39
CA GLY A 99 -9.87 7.72 19.52
C GLY A 99 -8.38 7.40 19.53
N ILE A 100 -7.67 7.92 20.53
CA ILE A 100 -6.22 7.71 20.66
C ILE A 100 -5.86 6.24 20.93
N ALA A 101 -6.70 5.53 21.69
CA ALA A 101 -6.50 4.15 22.09
C ALA A 101 -7.80 3.36 21.87
N PRO A 102 -8.16 3.03 20.61
CA PRO A 102 -9.48 2.49 20.25
C PRO A 102 -9.78 1.08 20.79
N ASP A 103 -8.76 0.36 21.28
CA ASP A 103 -8.88 -1.01 21.79
C ASP A 103 -8.82 -1.11 23.32
N VAL A 104 -8.86 0.01 24.03
CA VAL A 104 -9.01 0.01 25.50
C VAL A 104 -10.43 -0.37 25.90
N THR A 105 -10.57 -0.87 27.13
CA THR A 105 -11.89 -0.96 27.78
C THR A 105 -12.11 0.26 28.67
N ILE A 106 -13.18 1.01 28.43
CA ILE A 106 -13.60 2.13 29.27
C ILE A 106 -14.42 1.59 30.46
N TYR A 107 -14.11 2.05 31.67
CA TYR A 107 -14.98 1.89 32.83
C TYR A 107 -15.59 3.23 33.20
N ALA A 108 -16.91 3.35 33.06
CA ALA A 108 -17.62 4.58 33.37
C ALA A 108 -17.89 4.69 34.88
N TYR A 109 -17.36 5.74 35.51
CA TYR A 109 -17.61 6.11 36.90
C TYR A 109 -18.35 7.45 36.92
N LYS A 110 -19.67 7.42 37.18
CA LYS A 110 -20.48 8.64 37.28
C LYS A 110 -20.28 9.28 38.65
N VAL A 111 -19.52 10.38 38.65
CA VAL A 111 -19.18 11.18 39.84
C VAL A 111 -19.62 12.64 39.73
N LEU A 112 -20.21 13.01 38.58
CA LEU A 112 -20.81 14.31 38.30
C LEU A 112 -22.28 14.14 37.90
N ASP A 113 -23.13 15.09 38.30
CA ASP A 113 -24.55 15.12 37.97
C ASP A 113 -24.81 15.63 36.54
N SER A 114 -26.08 15.77 36.16
CA SER A 114 -26.49 16.24 34.82
C SER A 114 -26.05 17.68 34.50
N ASN A 115 -25.70 18.47 35.52
CA ASN A 115 -25.16 19.83 35.34
C ASN A 115 -23.63 19.83 35.26
N GLY A 116 -22.99 18.66 35.33
CA GLY A 116 -21.54 18.53 35.37
C GLY A 116 -20.95 18.88 36.75
N ILE A 117 -21.76 18.88 37.82
CA ILE A 117 -21.32 19.26 39.16
C ILE A 117 -21.22 18.01 40.03
N GLY A 118 -20.17 17.94 40.87
CA GLY A 118 -20.01 16.88 41.86
C GLY A 118 -19.30 17.34 43.12
N PHE A 119 -19.53 16.60 44.20
CA PHE A 119 -18.87 16.82 45.49
C PHE A 119 -17.54 16.06 45.55
N VAL A 120 -16.59 16.64 46.28
CA VAL A 120 -15.29 16.00 46.54
C VAL A 120 -15.46 14.62 47.17
N SER A 121 -16.46 14.44 48.04
CA SER A 121 -16.78 13.16 48.65
C SER A 121 -17.22 12.08 47.65
N GLU A 122 -17.91 12.45 46.58
CA GLU A 122 -18.43 11.51 45.58
C GLU A 122 -17.30 10.99 44.68
N VAL A 123 -16.42 11.90 44.23
CA VAL A 123 -15.21 11.53 43.49
C VAL A 123 -14.30 10.65 44.36
N LEU A 124 -14.07 11.03 45.62
CA LEU A 124 -13.26 10.22 46.54
C LEU A 124 -13.89 8.85 46.84
N ALA A 125 -15.22 8.74 46.89
CA ALA A 125 -15.91 7.46 47.04
C ALA A 125 -15.66 6.55 45.82
N GLY A 126 -15.75 7.11 44.61
CA GLY A 126 -15.39 6.40 43.39
C GLY A 126 -13.93 5.96 43.38
N LEU A 127 -12.99 6.86 43.71
CA LEU A 127 -11.55 6.54 43.76
C LEU A 127 -11.25 5.48 44.83
N SER A 128 -11.92 5.56 45.97
CA SER A 128 -11.83 4.54 47.03
C SER A 128 -12.35 3.19 46.57
N SER A 129 -13.38 3.16 45.72
CA SER A 129 -13.89 1.90 45.15
C SER A 129 -12.87 1.25 44.23
N VAL A 130 -12.18 2.03 43.38
CA VAL A 130 -11.08 1.54 42.53
C VAL A 130 -9.89 1.11 43.40
N TYR A 131 -9.55 1.86 44.45
CA TYR A 131 -8.49 1.45 45.36
C TYR A 131 -8.81 0.12 46.05
N ALA A 132 -10.06 -0.08 46.48
CA ALA A 132 -10.49 -1.30 47.18
C ALA A 132 -10.57 -2.51 46.23
N ASN A 133 -11.16 -2.30 45.05
CA ASN A 133 -11.24 -3.30 44.00
C ASN A 133 -10.92 -2.63 42.66
N PRO A 134 -9.67 -2.72 42.19
CA PRO A 134 -9.29 -1.99 41.00
C PRO A 134 -9.98 -2.49 39.76
N ASN A 135 -10.62 -3.68 39.73
CA ASN A 135 -11.11 -4.31 38.50
C ASN A 135 -10.03 -4.31 37.39
N GLY A 136 -8.77 -4.27 37.83
CA GLY A 136 -7.55 -4.02 37.07
C GLY A 136 -7.49 -2.74 36.22
N ILE A 137 -8.22 -1.67 36.58
CA ILE A 137 -7.99 -0.34 36.03
C ILE A 137 -6.51 0.01 36.06
N ASP A 138 -5.99 0.49 34.94
CA ASP A 138 -4.59 0.88 34.76
C ASP A 138 -4.44 2.40 34.69
N VAL A 139 -5.45 3.09 34.14
CA VAL A 139 -5.50 4.55 33.99
C VAL A 139 -6.82 5.10 34.53
N ILE A 140 -6.76 6.20 35.28
CA ILE A 140 -7.91 6.98 35.72
C ILE A 140 -7.85 8.35 35.03
N ASN A 141 -8.90 8.71 34.31
CA ASN A 141 -9.08 10.04 33.75
C ASN A 141 -10.03 10.86 34.63
N LEU A 142 -9.56 12.02 35.09
CA LEU A 142 -10.30 13.00 35.89
C LEU A 142 -10.34 14.33 35.14
N SER A 143 -11.24 14.43 34.16
CA SER A 143 -11.52 15.65 33.40
C SER A 143 -12.46 16.59 34.18
N LEU A 144 -12.04 16.91 35.40
CA LEU A 144 -12.77 17.75 36.35
C LEU A 144 -11.78 18.59 37.16
N SER A 145 -12.22 19.74 37.64
CA SER A 145 -11.34 20.65 38.39
C SER A 145 -12.05 21.36 39.54
N GLY A 146 -11.28 21.61 40.59
CA GLY A 146 -11.61 22.55 41.67
C GLY A 146 -11.00 23.93 41.45
N ALA A 147 -11.07 24.76 42.49
CA ALA A 147 -10.40 26.06 42.47
C ALA A 147 -8.86 25.88 42.35
N PRO A 148 -8.17 26.75 41.59
CA PRO A 148 -6.72 26.71 41.47
C PRO A 148 -6.01 26.83 42.83
N SER A 149 -4.97 26.02 43.02
CA SER A 149 -4.12 26.04 44.21
C SER A 149 -2.66 25.73 43.83
N SER A 150 -1.74 26.01 44.75
CA SER A 150 -0.31 25.69 44.56
C SER A 150 0.04 24.23 44.92
N SER A 151 -0.84 23.51 45.62
CA SER A 151 -0.72 22.08 45.95
C SER A 151 -2.01 21.64 46.63
N CYS A 152 -2.40 20.37 46.43
CA CYS A 152 -3.46 19.72 47.20
C CYS A 152 -3.03 18.42 47.88
N ASP A 153 -1.72 18.23 48.07
CA ASP A 153 -1.16 17.03 48.74
C ASP A 153 -1.62 16.88 50.18
N GLY A 154 -1.79 18.00 50.90
CA GLY A 154 -2.26 18.01 52.28
C GLY A 154 -3.75 17.68 52.46
N GLY A 155 -4.50 17.50 51.36
CA GLY A 155 -5.92 17.18 51.36
C GLY A 155 -6.22 15.72 51.04
N SER A 156 -7.51 15.37 51.06
CA SER A 156 -7.97 14.01 50.78
C SER A 156 -7.59 13.52 49.37
N TYR A 157 -7.52 14.40 48.37
CA TYR A 157 -7.07 14.04 47.02
C TYR A 157 -5.62 13.59 46.99
N GLY A 158 -4.70 14.37 47.56
CA GLY A 158 -3.28 14.03 47.61
C GLY A 158 -3.05 12.60 48.12
N SER A 159 -3.60 12.29 49.30
CA SER A 159 -3.46 10.96 49.90
C SER A 159 -4.01 9.83 49.04
N MET A 160 -5.20 10.00 48.44
CA MET A 160 -5.85 8.97 47.63
C MET A 160 -5.12 8.76 46.29
N VAL A 161 -4.75 9.84 45.61
CA VAL A 161 -4.01 9.78 44.33
C VAL A 161 -2.63 9.15 44.54
N THR A 162 -1.91 9.52 45.60
CA THR A 162 -0.63 8.88 45.95
C THR A 162 -0.82 7.40 46.23
N GLN A 163 -1.88 6.98 46.93
CA GLN A 163 -2.15 5.56 47.18
C GLN A 163 -2.45 4.78 45.90
N LEU A 164 -3.27 5.34 44.99
CA LEU A 164 -3.56 4.73 43.69
C LEU A 164 -2.27 4.55 42.87
N ARG A 165 -1.42 5.58 42.81
CA ARG A 165 -0.17 5.52 42.05
C ARG A 165 0.84 4.57 42.69
N THR A 166 1.14 4.72 43.97
CA THR A 166 2.27 4.03 44.63
C THR A 166 1.95 2.61 45.10
N VAL A 167 0.69 2.31 45.40
CA VAL A 167 0.27 0.98 45.92
C VAL A 167 -0.39 0.15 44.84
N ARG A 168 -1.16 0.77 43.94
CA ARG A 168 -1.88 0.06 42.87
C ARG A 168 -1.22 0.15 41.50
N GLY A 169 -0.25 1.05 41.31
CA GLY A 169 0.38 1.27 40.00
C GLY A 169 -0.56 1.92 39.00
N ILE A 170 -1.60 2.62 39.45
CA ILE A 170 -2.60 3.24 38.55
C ILE A 170 -2.14 4.65 38.18
N LEU A 171 -2.12 4.96 36.89
CA LEU A 171 -1.87 6.30 36.40
C LEU A 171 -3.13 7.16 36.63
N VAL A 172 -2.98 8.28 37.32
CA VAL A 172 -4.08 9.23 37.55
C VAL A 172 -3.82 10.48 36.73
N ILE A 173 -4.62 10.69 35.70
CA ILE A 173 -4.47 11.81 34.75
C ILE A 173 -5.59 12.81 35.03
N ALA A 174 -5.22 14.07 35.26
CA ALA A 174 -6.16 15.10 35.70
C ALA A 174 -5.97 16.42 34.94
N SER A 175 -7.08 17.02 34.54
CA SER A 175 -7.11 18.31 33.85
C SER A 175 -6.66 19.46 34.77
N ALA A 176 -5.81 20.37 34.29
CA ALA A 176 -5.30 21.51 35.06
C ALA A 176 -6.40 22.54 35.42
N GLY A 177 -7.45 22.61 34.61
CA GLY A 177 -8.62 23.48 34.74
C GLY A 177 -8.61 24.69 33.79
N ASN A 178 -9.80 25.24 33.52
CA ASN A 178 -10.07 26.30 32.54
C ASN A 178 -10.28 27.69 33.19
N GLY A 179 -9.64 27.95 34.33
CA GLY A 179 -9.79 29.21 35.09
C GLY A 179 -8.87 30.36 34.65
N GLY A 180 -7.97 30.13 33.69
CA GLY A 180 -6.98 31.10 33.22
C GLY A 180 -5.90 31.47 34.26
N SER A 181 -5.75 30.67 35.32
CA SER A 181 -4.79 30.90 36.39
C SER A 181 -3.36 30.76 35.89
N THR A 182 -2.50 31.72 36.21
CA THR A 182 -1.08 31.70 35.81
C THR A 182 -0.14 31.19 36.90
N SER A 183 -0.67 30.83 38.08
CA SER A 183 0.12 30.49 39.28
C SER A 183 -0.40 29.29 40.07
N GLY A 184 -1.47 28.63 39.63
CA GLY A 184 -2.07 27.49 40.32
C GLY A 184 -2.95 26.64 39.39
N ILE A 185 -3.07 25.36 39.72
CA ILE A 185 -3.91 24.37 39.03
C ILE A 185 -4.93 23.75 40.00
N GLY A 186 -6.05 23.25 39.49
CA GLY A 186 -7.15 22.76 40.34
C GLY A 186 -6.91 21.36 40.91
N ALA A 187 -7.64 21.02 41.97
CA ALA A 187 -7.68 19.64 42.45
C ALA A 187 -8.57 18.80 41.53
N PRO A 188 -8.17 17.56 41.16
CA PRO A 188 -7.05 16.79 41.71
C PRO A 188 -5.69 16.96 41.01
N ALA A 189 -5.58 17.74 39.93
CA ALA A 189 -4.32 17.94 39.20
C ALA A 189 -3.18 18.55 40.04
N CYS A 190 -3.48 19.32 41.09
CA CYS A 190 -2.49 19.84 42.04
C CYS A 190 -1.87 18.79 43.01
N ALA A 191 -2.24 17.51 42.89
CA ALA A 191 -1.64 16.43 43.68
C ALA A 191 -0.36 15.96 42.98
N THR A 192 0.76 15.91 43.70
CA THR A 192 2.08 15.62 43.13
C THR A 192 2.16 14.24 42.45
N SER A 193 1.32 13.28 42.86
CA SER A 193 1.25 11.94 42.25
C SER A 193 0.30 11.82 41.04
N ALA A 194 -0.43 12.89 40.70
CA ALA A 194 -1.22 12.94 39.47
C ALA A 194 -0.32 13.34 38.30
N ILE A 195 -0.73 12.95 37.08
CA ILE A 195 -0.23 13.53 35.84
C ILE A 195 -1.20 14.66 35.47
N SER A 196 -0.76 15.88 35.68
CA SER A 196 -1.52 17.09 35.42
C SER A 196 -1.39 17.54 33.97
N VAL A 197 -2.52 17.86 33.34
CA VAL A 197 -2.58 18.12 31.90
C VAL A 197 -3.13 19.51 31.60
N GLY A 198 -2.33 20.32 30.93
CA GLY A 198 -2.74 21.62 30.39
C GLY A 198 -3.05 21.55 28.89
N ALA A 199 -3.55 22.66 28.35
CA ALA A 199 -4.05 22.74 26.98
C ALA A 199 -3.08 23.45 26.03
N VAL A 200 -3.05 22.99 24.77
CA VAL A 200 -2.58 23.75 23.61
C VAL A 200 -3.62 23.75 22.49
N TYR A 201 -3.57 24.75 21.62
CA TYR A 201 -4.20 24.68 20.31
C TYR A 201 -3.44 23.72 19.40
N SER A 202 -4.18 23.00 18.54
CA SER A 202 -3.62 22.13 17.52
C SER A 202 -3.49 22.81 16.16
N ALA A 203 -4.25 23.87 15.91
CA ALA A 203 -4.11 24.72 14.72
C ALA A 203 -4.58 26.16 14.99
N ASP A 204 -4.61 26.99 13.94
CA ASP A 204 -5.29 28.29 13.98
C ASP A 204 -6.82 28.09 13.88
N VAL A 205 -7.51 28.45 14.95
CA VAL A 205 -8.97 28.46 15.11
C VAL A 205 -9.54 29.87 15.15
N GLY A 206 -8.75 30.89 14.81
CA GLY A 206 -9.15 32.30 14.76
C GLY A 206 -8.92 33.06 16.07
N GLY A 207 -9.86 33.93 16.43
CA GLY A 207 -9.78 34.79 17.62
C GLY A 207 -10.82 34.45 18.68
N PRO A 208 -10.71 33.31 19.37
CA PRO A 208 -11.76 32.82 20.25
C PRO A 208 -11.85 33.61 21.56
N THR A 209 -13.05 33.61 22.15
CA THR A 209 -13.31 34.15 23.49
C THR A 209 -13.99 33.10 24.34
N TYR A 210 -13.49 32.89 25.56
CA TYR A 210 -13.91 31.82 26.47
C TYR A 210 -14.48 32.37 27.76
N SER A 211 -15.41 31.63 28.36
CA SER A 211 -15.86 31.87 29.73
C SER A 211 -14.94 31.15 30.72
N LEU A 212 -14.47 31.88 31.72
CA LEU A 212 -13.67 31.34 32.83
C LEU A 212 -14.54 31.02 34.07
N GLY A 213 -15.86 31.03 33.90
CA GLY A 213 -16.82 30.91 34.99
C GLY A 213 -17.35 32.27 35.46
N GLY A 214 -18.63 32.30 35.84
CA GLY A 214 -19.33 33.53 36.18
C GLY A 214 -19.33 34.53 35.01
N SER A 215 -18.96 35.78 35.28
CA SER A 215 -18.87 36.84 34.27
C SER A 215 -17.46 37.04 33.69
N ALA A 216 -16.48 36.23 34.08
CA ALA A 216 -15.10 36.37 33.61
C ALA A 216 -14.91 35.72 32.25
N THR A 217 -14.17 36.40 31.37
CA THR A 217 -13.82 35.89 30.04
C THR A 217 -12.35 36.13 29.74
N CYS A 218 -11.77 35.31 28.86
CA CYS A 218 -10.48 35.59 28.23
C CYS A 218 -10.60 35.44 26.71
N SER A 219 -9.71 36.08 25.96
CA SER A 219 -9.68 36.01 24.50
C SER A 219 -8.26 35.84 24.02
N ASP A 220 -8.08 34.99 23.01
CA ASP A 220 -6.87 34.91 22.21
C ASP A 220 -7.14 35.60 20.88
N ALA A 221 -6.32 36.59 20.51
CA ALA A 221 -6.55 37.38 19.29
C ALA A 221 -6.26 36.60 18.00
N THR A 222 -5.29 35.70 18.08
CA THR A 222 -4.89 34.74 17.05
C THR A 222 -4.51 33.45 17.76
N THR A 223 -4.59 32.34 17.04
CA THR A 223 -4.23 31.02 17.55
C THR A 223 -3.32 30.32 16.57
N THR A 224 -2.40 29.50 17.06
CA THR A 224 -1.56 28.64 16.23
C THR A 224 -1.32 27.33 16.97
N ALA A 225 -0.90 26.29 16.22
CA ALA A 225 -0.39 25.07 16.84
C ALA A 225 0.64 25.39 17.94
N ASP A 226 0.58 24.64 19.03
CA ASP A 226 1.44 24.80 20.21
C ASP A 226 1.29 26.13 20.97
N GLN A 227 0.27 26.95 20.70
CA GLN A 227 -0.08 28.08 21.57
C GLN A 227 -0.93 27.59 22.75
N ILE A 228 -0.64 28.05 23.97
CA ILE A 228 -1.44 27.75 25.17
C ILE A 228 -2.69 28.66 25.19
N PRO A 229 -3.91 28.10 25.25
CA PRO A 229 -5.14 28.89 25.34
C PRO A 229 -5.20 29.73 26.61
N CYS A 230 -5.77 30.92 26.52
CA CYS A 230 -5.87 31.85 27.65
C CYS A 230 -6.63 31.28 28.86
N TYR A 231 -7.50 30.28 28.66
CA TYR A 231 -8.25 29.62 29.72
C TYR A 231 -7.42 28.58 30.48
N SER A 232 -6.35 28.02 29.89
CA SER A 232 -5.62 26.92 30.51
C SER A 232 -4.95 27.40 31.79
N ASN A 233 -5.23 26.74 32.91
CA ASN A 233 -4.49 26.95 34.14
C ASN A 233 -3.04 26.49 33.98
N THR A 234 -2.14 27.15 34.68
CA THR A 234 -0.72 26.81 34.80
C THR A 234 -0.23 27.18 36.20
N THR A 235 0.93 26.69 36.60
CA THR A 235 1.47 26.94 37.93
C THR A 235 2.98 27.07 37.96
N THR A 236 3.46 27.99 38.80
CA THR A 236 4.88 28.13 39.17
C THR A 236 5.28 27.16 40.29
N ALA A 237 4.32 26.44 40.88
CA ALA A 237 4.60 25.50 41.96
C ALA A 237 5.34 24.26 41.43
N THR A 238 6.18 23.72 42.30
CA THR A 238 6.93 22.49 42.07
C THR A 238 6.64 21.47 43.16
N ASP A 239 6.88 20.21 42.87
CA ASP A 239 6.92 19.15 43.87
C ASP A 239 8.13 19.32 44.82
N GLY A 240 8.23 18.41 45.79
CA GLY A 240 9.35 18.37 46.74
C GLY A 240 10.73 18.11 46.12
N ASN A 241 10.79 17.73 44.85
CA ASN A 241 12.01 17.47 44.08
C ASN A 241 12.33 18.60 43.08
N GLY A 242 11.54 19.68 43.07
CA GLY A 242 11.70 20.80 42.15
C GLY A 242 11.14 20.53 40.74
N GLN A 243 10.42 19.43 40.52
CA GLN A 243 9.69 19.18 39.28
C GLN A 243 8.44 20.05 39.21
N PRO A 244 8.11 20.64 38.05
CA PRO A 244 6.89 21.43 37.94
C PRO A 244 5.62 20.62 38.23
N LEU A 245 4.66 21.20 38.96
CA LEU A 245 3.38 20.55 39.23
C LEU A 245 2.44 20.50 38.03
N LEU A 246 2.70 21.26 36.96
CA LEU A 246 2.06 21.06 35.66
C LEU A 246 2.99 20.19 34.81
N ASP A 247 2.56 18.99 34.43
CA ASP A 247 3.44 17.95 33.90
C ASP A 247 3.57 17.99 32.38
N VAL A 248 2.43 18.07 31.70
CA VAL A 248 2.36 17.91 30.25
C VAL A 248 1.24 18.78 29.67
N LEU A 249 1.40 19.17 28.41
CA LEU A 249 0.38 19.82 27.59
C LEU A 249 -0.13 18.86 26.53
N ALA A 250 -1.40 18.97 26.16
CA ALA A 250 -1.97 18.21 25.04
C ALA A 250 -2.98 19.06 24.26
N PRO A 251 -3.30 18.65 23.02
CA PRO A 251 -4.34 19.29 22.23
C PRO A 251 -5.65 19.41 23.01
N ALA A 252 -6.28 20.57 22.90
CA ALA A 252 -7.46 20.91 23.69
C ALA A 252 -8.45 21.78 22.90
N ASP A 253 -8.18 21.98 21.63
CA ASP A 253 -9.07 22.63 20.70
C ASP A 253 -9.97 21.59 20.05
N CYS A 254 -11.24 21.94 20.07
CA CYS A 254 -12.29 21.45 19.21
C CYS A 254 -12.15 20.10 18.50
N THR A 255 -12.12 19.04 19.30
CA THR A 255 -12.18 17.68 18.81
C THR A 255 -13.65 17.32 18.52
N LEU A 256 -13.89 16.68 17.37
CA LEU A 256 -15.19 16.06 17.09
C LEU A 256 -15.34 14.84 18.01
N ALA A 257 -16.36 14.86 18.86
CA ALA A 257 -16.54 13.84 19.88
C ALA A 257 -17.97 13.29 19.89
N ALA A 258 -18.16 12.13 20.51
CA ALA A 258 -19.47 11.53 20.67
C ALA A 258 -20.35 12.36 21.63
N ALA A 259 -21.65 12.43 21.34
CA ALA A 259 -22.66 12.98 22.22
C ALA A 259 -23.75 11.92 22.50
N PRO A 260 -24.40 11.94 23.68
CA PRO A 260 -25.41 10.95 24.03
C PRO A 260 -26.54 10.84 23.00
N GLY A 261 -27.08 9.64 22.83
CA GLY A 261 -28.17 9.35 21.89
C GLY A 261 -27.72 9.12 20.45
N GLY A 262 -26.43 8.85 20.23
CA GLY A 262 -25.86 8.57 18.91
C GLY A 262 -25.50 9.81 18.09
N GLY A 263 -25.47 10.99 18.71
CA GLY A 263 -25.10 12.24 18.06
C GLY A 263 -23.62 12.58 18.19
N THR A 264 -23.20 13.70 17.61
CA THR A 264 -21.84 14.23 17.78
C THR A 264 -21.88 15.61 18.42
N THR A 265 -20.87 15.92 19.23
CA THR A 265 -20.52 17.30 19.52
C THR A 265 -19.44 17.71 18.53
N SER A 266 -19.78 18.67 17.66
CA SER A 266 -18.84 19.20 16.68
C SER A 266 -17.69 19.97 17.34
N CYS A 267 -17.75 20.16 18.65
CA CYS A 267 -16.66 20.77 19.36
C CYS A 267 -16.56 20.46 20.86
N PHE A 268 -15.64 19.57 21.18
CA PHE A 268 -15.19 19.30 22.53
C PHE A 268 -13.78 19.84 22.75
N GLY A 269 -13.58 20.66 23.79
CA GLY A 269 -12.31 21.32 24.07
C GLY A 269 -12.13 21.62 25.56
N GLY A 270 -11.06 22.32 25.92
CA GLY A 270 -10.69 22.57 27.32
C GLY A 270 -9.63 21.60 27.83
N THR A 271 -9.11 21.80 29.05
CA THR A 271 -8.13 20.85 29.61
C THR A 271 -8.72 19.46 29.88
N SER A 272 -10.05 19.32 29.88
CA SER A 272 -10.75 18.03 29.78
C SER A 272 -10.39 17.21 28.54
N ALA A 273 -10.36 17.83 27.36
CA ALA A 273 -9.98 17.17 26.11
C ALA A 273 -8.49 16.80 26.14
N ALA A 274 -7.64 17.72 26.62
CA ALA A 274 -6.22 17.47 26.81
C ALA A 274 -5.96 16.25 27.71
N ALA A 275 -6.64 16.15 28.85
CA ALA A 275 -6.54 15.00 29.75
C ALA A 275 -6.99 13.69 29.09
N ALA A 276 -8.02 13.72 28.24
CA ALA A 276 -8.46 12.57 27.48
C ALA A 276 -7.40 12.12 26.45
N TYR A 277 -6.79 13.06 25.73
CA TYR A 277 -5.67 12.78 24.82
C TYR A 277 -4.49 12.10 25.55
N VAL A 278 -4.09 12.64 26.70
CA VAL A 278 -3.01 12.06 27.52
C VAL A 278 -3.41 10.70 28.10
N SER A 279 -4.68 10.50 28.46
CA SER A 279 -5.19 9.20 28.93
C SER A 279 -5.13 8.12 27.85
N GLY A 280 -5.48 8.46 26.61
CA GLY A 280 -5.28 7.59 25.47
C GLY A 280 -3.79 7.30 25.21
N ALA A 281 -2.94 8.33 25.23
CA ALA A 281 -1.50 8.16 25.03
C ALA A 281 -0.88 7.27 26.11
N ALA A 282 -1.28 7.44 27.37
CA ALA A 282 -0.87 6.58 28.48
C ALA A 282 -1.30 5.13 28.25
N ALA A 283 -2.50 4.90 27.75
CA ALA A 283 -2.99 3.55 27.44
C ALA A 283 -2.22 2.90 26.28
N VAL A 284 -1.89 3.66 25.23
CA VAL A 284 -1.01 3.17 24.16
C VAL A 284 0.35 2.76 24.72
N LEU A 285 0.97 3.59 25.55
CA LEU A 285 2.28 3.31 26.15
C LEU A 285 2.24 2.13 27.15
N LEU A 286 1.15 1.96 27.90
CA LEU A 286 0.97 0.78 28.76
C LEU A 286 0.81 -0.50 27.92
N SER A 287 0.13 -0.44 26.77
CA SER A 287 -0.13 -1.61 25.93
C SER A 287 1.14 -2.23 25.33
N VAL A 288 2.24 -1.47 25.23
CA VAL A 288 3.55 -2.02 24.82
C VAL A 288 4.32 -2.69 25.96
N GLY A 289 3.77 -2.68 27.18
CA GLY A 289 4.31 -3.32 28.37
C GLY A 289 5.19 -2.44 29.26
N LEU A 290 5.17 -1.11 29.06
CA LEU A 290 5.88 -0.18 29.94
C LEU A 290 5.25 -0.16 31.34
N SER A 291 6.08 0.02 32.37
CA SER A 291 5.58 0.26 33.72
C SER A 291 4.93 1.64 33.84
N PRO A 292 4.02 1.86 34.81
CA PRO A 292 3.42 3.18 35.04
C PRO A 292 4.47 4.31 35.19
N ASP A 293 5.59 4.04 35.85
CA ASP A 293 6.66 5.03 36.01
C ASP A 293 7.41 5.32 34.71
N GLN A 294 7.59 4.31 33.86
CA GLN A 294 8.13 4.52 32.52
C GLN A 294 7.16 5.33 31.67
N VAL A 295 5.86 5.04 31.73
CA VAL A 295 4.83 5.78 30.99
C VAL A 295 4.82 7.25 31.39
N ASP A 296 4.83 7.56 32.67
CA ASP A 296 4.89 8.94 33.19
C ASP A 296 6.13 9.70 32.68
N GLN A 297 7.30 9.05 32.66
CA GLN A 297 8.52 9.63 32.08
C GLN A 297 8.36 9.87 30.57
N ARG A 298 7.77 8.93 29.83
CA ARG A 298 7.58 9.01 28.38
C ARG A 298 6.55 10.06 27.97
N LEU A 299 5.49 10.26 28.75
CA LEU A 299 4.47 11.26 28.47
C LEU A 299 5.02 12.70 28.47
N ARG A 300 6.17 12.91 29.13
CA ARG A 300 6.86 14.20 29.23
C ARG A 300 7.86 14.44 28.10
N ILE A 301 7.93 13.54 27.12
CA ILE A 301 8.77 13.67 25.94
C ILE A 301 7.93 14.29 24.80
N GLY A 302 8.38 15.44 24.30
CA GLY A 302 7.74 16.10 23.17
C GLY A 302 8.21 17.55 23.00
N THR A 303 7.48 18.32 22.21
CA THR A 303 7.85 19.71 21.92
C THR A 303 7.69 20.58 23.14
N THR A 304 8.72 21.36 23.47
CA THR A 304 8.66 22.32 24.57
C THR A 304 7.88 23.56 24.15
N VAL A 305 6.79 23.85 24.86
CA VAL A 305 5.92 25.00 24.64
C VAL A 305 6.07 25.98 25.80
N THR A 306 6.24 27.26 25.49
CA THR A 306 6.39 28.31 26.50
C THR A 306 5.10 29.11 26.64
N ASP A 307 4.60 29.22 27.86
CA ASP A 307 3.46 30.06 28.19
C ASP A 307 3.88 31.54 28.20
N PRO A 308 3.39 32.38 27.28
CA PRO A 308 3.77 33.79 27.24
C PRO A 308 3.26 34.58 28.44
N ARG A 309 2.27 34.06 29.18
CA ARG A 309 1.65 34.76 30.33
C ARG A 309 2.54 34.76 31.56
N ASN A 310 3.44 33.78 31.70
CA ASN A 310 4.33 33.64 32.86
C ASN A 310 5.75 33.14 32.54
N GLY A 311 6.07 32.87 31.28
CA GLY A 311 7.38 32.41 30.81
C GLY A 311 7.72 30.97 31.16
N LEU A 312 6.75 30.17 31.63
CA LEU A 312 6.99 28.77 31.99
C LEU A 312 6.93 27.86 30.76
N ALA A 313 7.92 26.98 30.62
CA ALA A 313 7.99 26.01 29.54
C ALA A 313 7.54 24.62 30.01
N ARG A 314 6.72 23.93 29.20
CA ARG A 314 6.23 22.57 29.45
C ARG A 314 6.27 21.72 28.18
N PRO A 315 6.50 20.40 28.28
CA PRO A 315 6.43 19.53 27.13
C PRO A 315 4.97 19.33 26.70
N ARG A 316 4.72 19.40 25.41
CA ARG A 316 3.48 18.95 24.78
C ARG A 316 3.68 17.52 24.29
N ILE A 317 2.79 16.61 24.66
CA ILE A 317 2.92 15.18 24.36
C ILE A 317 3.14 14.94 22.86
N ASP A 318 4.12 14.08 22.56
CA ASP A 318 4.39 13.59 21.21
C ASP A 318 4.50 12.07 21.28
N LEU A 319 3.48 11.38 20.78
CA LEU A 319 3.37 9.93 20.94
C LEU A 319 4.45 9.19 20.13
N GLN A 320 4.85 9.74 18.98
CA GLN A 320 6.00 9.23 18.25
C GLN A 320 7.27 9.35 19.08
N ALA A 321 7.57 10.54 19.62
CA ALA A 321 8.76 10.73 20.43
C ALA A 321 8.75 9.86 21.69
N ALA A 322 7.58 9.68 22.31
CA ALA A 322 7.38 8.83 23.49
C ALA A 322 7.64 7.34 23.18
N LEU A 323 7.20 6.84 22.02
CA LEU A 323 7.42 5.45 21.59
C LEU A 323 8.81 5.21 20.99
N SER A 324 9.41 6.19 20.32
CA SER A 324 10.70 6.04 19.65
C SER A 324 11.90 6.33 20.53
N ALA A 325 11.71 6.95 21.71
CA ALA A 325 12.82 7.19 22.62
C ALA A 325 13.43 5.83 23.05
N PRO A 326 14.75 5.65 22.99
CA PRO A 326 15.37 4.39 23.38
C PRO A 326 15.26 4.19 24.89
N GLY A 327 15.02 2.95 25.29
CA GLY A 327 15.13 2.48 26.67
C GLY A 327 16.60 2.28 27.07
N THR A 328 16.82 1.30 27.96
CA THR A 328 18.18 0.95 28.40
C THR A 328 18.89 0.16 27.30
N THR A 329 20.18 0.45 27.09
CA THR A 329 21.03 -0.37 26.22
C THR A 329 21.54 -1.61 26.95
N ARG A 330 21.41 -2.77 26.31
CA ARG A 330 21.93 -4.06 26.78
C ARG A 330 22.93 -4.59 25.78
N ASN A 331 24.16 -4.82 26.23
CA ASN A 331 25.24 -5.26 25.36
C ASN A 331 25.28 -6.78 25.27
N VAL A 332 25.46 -7.29 24.06
CA VAL A 332 25.68 -8.72 23.78
C VAL A 332 27.07 -8.88 23.18
N ASP A 333 27.89 -9.72 23.79
CA ASP A 333 29.22 -10.08 23.29
C ASP A 333 29.54 -11.51 23.75
N ALA A 334 29.45 -12.47 22.82
CA ALA A 334 29.75 -13.87 23.12
C ALA A 334 31.26 -14.14 23.32
N ALA A 335 32.13 -13.22 22.89
CA ALA A 335 33.57 -13.33 23.07
C ALA A 335 34.04 -12.75 24.43
N ASP A 336 33.19 -11.98 25.12
CA ASP A 336 33.48 -11.44 26.43
C ASP A 336 33.51 -12.57 27.48
N SER A 337 34.69 -12.81 28.07
CA SER A 337 34.89 -13.79 29.14
C SER A 337 34.08 -13.53 30.42
N GLY A 338 33.52 -12.32 30.56
CA GLY A 338 32.63 -11.90 31.64
C GLY A 338 31.14 -11.89 31.29
N CYS A 339 30.76 -12.33 30.08
CA CYS A 339 29.36 -12.36 29.67
C CYS A 339 28.56 -13.34 30.55
N GLY A 340 27.29 -13.02 30.83
CA GLY A 340 26.42 -13.91 31.59
C GLY A 340 25.10 -13.25 31.98
N PRO A 341 24.13 -14.04 32.49
CA PRO A 341 22.79 -13.53 32.80
C PRO A 341 22.78 -12.50 33.93
N SER A 342 23.84 -12.42 34.73
CA SER A 342 24.03 -11.44 35.81
C SER A 342 25.19 -10.47 35.55
N GLY A 343 25.82 -10.54 34.37
CA GLY A 343 26.93 -9.67 33.97
C GLY A 343 26.44 -8.37 33.33
N PRO A 344 27.33 -7.37 33.13
CA PRO A 344 27.01 -6.15 32.39
C PRO A 344 26.81 -6.40 30.89
N THR A 345 27.21 -7.60 30.41
CA THR A 345 27.16 -8.06 29.04
C THR A 345 26.49 -9.44 28.99
N TYR A 346 25.64 -9.67 27.99
CA TYR A 346 24.96 -10.95 27.78
C TYR A 346 25.72 -11.81 26.77
N CYS A 347 25.72 -13.14 26.94
CA CYS A 347 26.40 -14.05 26.02
C CYS A 347 25.57 -14.38 24.76
N THR A 348 24.25 -14.21 24.82
CA THR A 348 23.33 -14.52 23.72
C THR A 348 22.32 -13.40 23.57
N ILE A 349 21.84 -13.20 22.36
CA ILE A 349 20.82 -12.19 22.05
C ILE A 349 19.52 -12.54 22.77
N GLN A 350 19.12 -13.82 22.78
CA GLN A 350 17.88 -14.23 23.45
C GLN A 350 17.88 -13.96 24.96
N THR A 351 19.02 -14.11 25.64
CA THR A 351 19.10 -13.76 27.08
C THR A 351 19.01 -12.25 27.33
N ALA A 352 19.60 -11.44 26.46
CA ALA A 352 19.52 -9.98 26.54
C ALA A 352 18.08 -9.51 26.30
N ILE A 353 17.42 -10.08 25.29
CA ILE A 353 15.99 -9.90 25.04
C ILE A 353 15.22 -10.32 26.28
N SER A 354 15.41 -11.53 26.81
CA SER A 354 14.64 -12.00 27.98
C SER A 354 14.74 -11.09 29.21
N ALA A 355 15.85 -10.37 29.37
CA ALA A 355 16.07 -9.39 30.45
C ALA A 355 15.59 -7.97 30.11
N ALA A 356 15.21 -7.70 28.85
CA ALA A 356 14.85 -6.38 28.36
C ALA A 356 13.48 -5.91 28.82
N SER A 357 13.39 -4.60 29.10
CA SER A 357 12.13 -3.89 29.15
C SER A 357 11.72 -3.48 27.72
N PRO A 358 10.43 -3.21 27.47
CA PRO A 358 10.01 -2.65 26.19
C PRO A 358 10.77 -1.36 25.86
N LEU A 359 11.05 -1.18 24.57
CA LEU A 359 11.82 -0.09 23.96
C LEU A 359 13.32 -0.09 24.28
N ASP A 360 13.85 -1.07 25.03
CA ASP A 360 15.29 -1.24 25.22
C ASP A 360 16.02 -1.49 23.88
N VAL A 361 17.33 -1.23 23.89
CA VAL A 361 18.21 -1.47 22.74
C VAL A 361 19.14 -2.65 23.05
N ILE A 362 19.05 -3.71 22.27
CA ILE A 362 20.00 -4.83 22.28
C ILE A 362 21.15 -4.49 21.34
N GLN A 363 22.29 -4.09 21.91
CA GLN A 363 23.50 -3.76 21.16
C GLN A 363 24.37 -5.01 21.03
N VAL A 364 24.51 -5.53 19.82
CA VAL A 364 25.20 -6.79 19.54
C VAL A 364 26.59 -6.51 18.96
N ALA A 365 27.63 -7.04 19.60
CA ALA A 365 29.01 -6.94 19.13
C ALA A 365 29.24 -7.82 17.90
N ALA A 366 30.32 -7.53 17.16
CA ALA A 366 30.72 -8.34 16.01
C ALA A 366 30.96 -9.81 16.41
N GLY A 367 30.39 -10.73 15.66
CA GLY A 367 30.44 -12.16 15.92
C GLY A 367 29.39 -12.94 15.14
N THR A 368 29.49 -14.27 15.19
CA THR A 368 28.46 -15.20 14.74
C THR A 368 27.78 -15.82 15.95
N TYR A 369 26.50 -15.54 16.09
CA TYR A 369 25.65 -15.98 17.18
C TYR A 369 24.80 -17.13 16.68
N HIS A 370 25.05 -18.33 17.19
CA HIS A 370 24.31 -19.54 16.82
C HIS A 370 23.09 -19.68 17.73
N GLU A 371 21.99 -19.05 17.34
CA GLU A 371 20.75 -19.00 18.10
C GLU A 371 19.55 -18.73 17.19
N ASN A 372 18.37 -19.20 17.61
CA ASN A 372 17.08 -18.78 17.10
C ASN A 372 16.53 -17.72 18.05
N VAL A 373 16.19 -16.55 17.51
CA VAL A 373 15.82 -15.38 18.31
C VAL A 373 14.33 -15.09 18.22
N ASP A 374 13.64 -15.11 19.35
CA ASP A 374 12.24 -14.73 19.49
C ASP A 374 12.14 -13.31 20.06
N VAL A 375 11.64 -12.37 19.25
CA VAL A 375 11.37 -10.99 19.65
C VAL A 375 9.95 -10.91 20.18
N VAL A 376 9.83 -10.85 21.51
CA VAL A 376 8.55 -10.95 22.24
C VAL A 376 8.08 -9.65 22.90
N ARG A 377 8.76 -8.53 22.61
CA ARG A 377 8.35 -7.18 23.01
C ARG A 377 8.91 -6.15 22.04
N ASP A 378 8.37 -4.95 22.08
CA ASP A 378 8.87 -3.82 21.29
C ASP A 378 10.30 -3.50 21.72
N LEU A 379 11.27 -3.56 20.81
CA LEU A 379 12.69 -3.28 21.09
C LEU A 379 13.49 -3.05 19.81
N THR A 380 14.74 -2.61 19.98
CA THR A 380 15.72 -2.53 18.88
C THR A 380 16.80 -3.59 19.04
N ILE A 381 17.18 -4.27 17.96
CA ILE A 381 18.41 -5.08 17.87
C ILE A 381 19.36 -4.40 16.88
N ALA A 382 20.54 -4.03 17.35
CA ALA A 382 21.54 -3.30 16.58
C ALA A 382 22.87 -4.03 16.56
N GLY A 383 23.27 -4.55 15.40
CA GLY A 383 24.58 -5.14 15.19
C GLY A 383 25.68 -4.11 14.93
N ALA A 384 26.92 -4.59 14.91
CA ALA A 384 28.10 -3.79 14.59
C ALA A 384 28.29 -3.54 13.07
N GLY A 385 27.54 -4.23 12.22
CA GLY A 385 27.64 -4.16 10.76
C GLY A 385 27.15 -5.45 10.08
N VAL A 386 26.64 -5.33 8.85
CA VAL A 386 26.10 -6.46 8.08
C VAL A 386 27.10 -7.61 7.91
N ASP A 387 28.38 -7.31 7.70
CA ASP A 387 29.43 -8.32 7.53
C ASP A 387 30.09 -8.74 8.85
N LEU A 388 29.71 -8.09 9.97
CA LEU A 388 30.35 -8.24 11.26
C LEU A 388 29.47 -8.98 12.27
N THR A 389 28.15 -8.80 12.21
CA THR A 389 27.20 -9.39 13.16
C THR A 389 26.27 -10.34 12.42
N VAL A 390 26.34 -11.62 12.75
CA VAL A 390 25.56 -12.68 12.10
C VAL A 390 24.76 -13.44 13.16
N ILE A 391 23.45 -13.54 12.97
CA ILE A 391 22.58 -14.49 13.69
C ILE A 391 22.38 -15.70 12.78
N ASP A 392 22.82 -16.86 13.24
CA ASP A 392 22.85 -18.11 12.50
C ASP A 392 21.86 -19.10 13.12
N GLY A 393 20.75 -19.37 12.42
CA GLY A 393 19.68 -20.25 12.88
C GLY A 393 20.03 -21.75 12.85
N GLY A 394 21.22 -22.12 12.35
CA GLY A 394 21.72 -23.50 12.41
C GLY A 394 20.97 -24.52 11.53
N GLY A 395 20.08 -24.08 10.64
CA GLY A 395 19.28 -24.93 9.76
C GLY A 395 18.04 -25.54 10.41
N THR A 396 17.59 -24.99 11.54
CA THR A 396 16.37 -25.42 12.24
C THR A 396 15.61 -24.21 12.76
N GLY A 397 14.31 -24.12 12.45
CA GLY A 397 13.49 -23.00 12.90
C GLY A 397 13.94 -21.64 12.34
N GLU A 398 13.22 -20.59 12.67
CA GLU A 398 13.51 -19.24 12.16
C GLU A 398 14.77 -18.69 12.82
N ALA A 399 15.66 -18.04 12.08
CA ALA A 399 16.82 -17.38 12.70
C ALA A 399 16.34 -16.20 13.58
N LEU A 400 15.30 -15.51 13.13
CA LEU A 400 14.59 -14.52 13.93
C LEU A 400 13.07 -14.58 13.67
N ARG A 401 12.31 -14.61 14.75
CA ARG A 401 10.84 -14.50 14.77
C ARG A 401 10.42 -13.22 15.47
N ALA A 402 9.63 -12.39 14.80
CA ALA A 402 8.93 -11.25 15.38
C ALA A 402 7.42 -11.49 15.29
N GLU A 403 6.73 -11.51 16.42
CA GLU A 403 5.29 -11.82 16.50
C GLU A 403 4.59 -10.82 17.42
N ASP A 404 3.58 -10.11 16.90
CA ASP A 404 2.80 -9.10 17.62
C ASP A 404 3.62 -7.94 18.25
N VAL A 405 4.84 -7.70 17.75
CA VAL A 405 5.79 -6.70 18.26
C VAL A 405 6.08 -5.59 17.26
N ALA A 406 6.45 -4.41 17.76
CA ALA A 406 7.07 -3.35 16.97
C ALA A 406 8.59 -3.42 17.19
N ALA A 407 9.32 -4.03 16.25
CA ALA A 407 10.75 -4.29 16.37
C ALA A 407 11.56 -3.49 15.36
N THR A 408 12.76 -3.07 15.76
CA THR A 408 13.75 -2.48 14.84
C THR A 408 14.98 -3.37 14.74
N LEU A 409 15.39 -3.72 13.51
CA LEU A 409 16.60 -4.51 13.24
C LEU A 409 17.56 -3.70 12.38
N ARG A 410 18.83 -3.60 12.80
CA ARG A 410 19.81 -2.86 12.00
C ARG A 410 21.23 -3.40 12.05
N ASN A 411 21.94 -3.24 10.95
CA ASN A 411 23.38 -3.51 10.82
C ASN A 411 23.77 -4.95 11.19
N LEU A 412 23.03 -5.94 10.68
CA LEU A 412 23.29 -7.36 10.96
C LEU A 412 22.85 -8.25 9.79
N THR A 413 23.29 -9.50 9.82
CA THR A 413 22.87 -10.57 8.91
C THR A 413 22.12 -11.66 9.68
N LEU A 414 21.01 -12.13 9.14
CA LEU A 414 20.34 -13.37 9.53
C LEU A 414 20.66 -14.44 8.49
N ARG A 415 20.95 -15.67 8.92
CA ARG A 415 21.19 -16.77 7.97
C ARG A 415 20.85 -18.16 8.50
N ASN A 416 20.86 -19.13 7.59
CA ASN A 416 20.65 -20.55 7.90
C ASN A 416 19.38 -20.79 8.74
N GLY A 417 18.30 -20.06 8.48
CA GLY A 417 17.01 -20.34 9.09
C GLY A 417 16.18 -21.32 8.26
N GLY A 418 15.17 -21.90 8.90
CA GLY A 418 14.28 -22.92 8.37
C GLY A 418 14.95 -24.30 8.23
N PRO A 419 14.20 -25.41 8.39
CA PRO A 419 14.58 -26.71 7.85
C PRO A 419 14.25 -26.75 6.35
N ALA A 420 15.06 -27.45 5.56
CA ALA A 420 14.76 -27.63 4.15
C ALA A 420 13.40 -28.33 3.94
N GLN A 421 12.52 -27.73 3.12
CA GLN A 421 11.24 -28.30 2.67
C GLN A 421 10.30 -28.75 3.81
N SER A 422 9.82 -27.79 4.60
CA SER A 422 8.79 -28.00 5.62
C SER A 422 7.37 -27.94 5.02
N SER A 423 6.42 -28.67 5.61
CA SER A 423 4.99 -28.53 5.29
C SER A 423 4.36 -27.24 5.84
N SER A 424 5.07 -26.54 6.72
CA SER A 424 4.73 -25.21 7.26
C SER A 424 5.82 -24.21 6.93
N VAL A 425 5.45 -23.00 6.50
CA VAL A 425 6.41 -21.91 6.21
C VAL A 425 7.30 -21.66 7.43
N GLN A 426 8.61 -21.87 7.30
CA GLN A 426 9.60 -21.61 8.36
C GLN A 426 10.72 -20.72 7.79
N PRO A 427 10.47 -19.41 7.69
CA PRO A 427 11.38 -18.49 7.03
C PRO A 427 12.66 -18.29 7.83
N THR A 428 13.69 -17.69 7.21
CA THR A 428 14.85 -17.22 7.99
C THR A 428 14.48 -16.04 8.89
N LEU A 429 13.64 -15.14 8.38
CA LEU A 429 13.02 -14.04 9.12
C LEU A 429 11.51 -14.12 9.02
N GLY A 430 10.85 -14.33 10.14
CA GLY A 430 9.40 -14.35 10.23
C GLY A 430 8.82 -13.09 10.88
N VAL A 431 7.86 -12.45 10.20
CA VAL A 431 7.09 -11.31 10.71
C VAL A 431 5.63 -11.73 10.81
N TRP A 432 5.15 -11.98 12.02
CA TRP A 432 3.90 -12.70 12.31
C TRP A 432 2.89 -11.87 13.10
N GLY A 433 1.62 -12.26 13.02
CA GLY A 433 0.52 -11.59 13.71
C GLY A 433 0.40 -10.14 13.29
N THR A 434 0.34 -9.22 14.24
CA THR A 434 0.30 -7.76 13.99
C THR A 434 1.68 -7.11 14.10
N ALA A 435 2.76 -7.86 13.85
CA ALA A 435 4.11 -7.35 14.00
C ALA A 435 4.40 -6.22 13.00
N TYR A 436 5.09 -5.18 13.49
CA TYR A 436 5.67 -4.12 12.69
C TYR A 436 7.20 -4.22 12.77
N LEU A 437 7.84 -4.49 11.64
CA LEU A 437 9.30 -4.57 11.56
C LEU A 437 9.86 -3.36 10.83
N ASP A 438 10.79 -2.64 11.45
CA ASP A 438 11.61 -1.59 10.83
C ASP A 438 13.04 -2.10 10.68
N ALA A 439 13.46 -2.38 9.45
CA ALA A 439 14.76 -2.94 9.12
C ALA A 439 15.63 -1.92 8.37
N SER A 440 16.91 -1.79 8.75
CA SER A 440 17.86 -0.95 8.02
C SER A 440 19.24 -1.59 7.94
N ALA A 441 19.82 -1.70 6.73
CA ALA A 441 21.06 -2.44 6.52
C ALA A 441 20.99 -3.83 7.18
N LEU A 442 19.95 -4.58 6.82
CA LEU A 442 19.71 -5.95 7.27
C LEU A 442 19.89 -6.89 6.06
N ALA A 443 20.69 -7.94 6.23
CA ALA A 443 20.79 -9.00 5.23
C ALA A 443 20.14 -10.29 5.73
N VAL A 444 19.42 -11.00 4.86
CA VAL A 444 18.87 -12.33 5.09
C VAL A 444 19.44 -13.26 4.04
N ARG A 445 20.25 -14.24 4.46
CA ARG A 445 21.04 -15.05 3.54
C ARG A 445 20.93 -16.54 3.81
N ASP A 446 21.08 -17.34 2.75
CA ASP A 446 21.36 -18.77 2.87
C ASP A 446 20.33 -19.54 3.73
N GLY A 447 19.07 -19.08 3.75
CA GLY A 447 17.96 -19.80 4.37
C GLY A 447 17.67 -21.11 3.65
N LEU A 448 17.21 -22.13 4.37
CA LEU A 448 16.87 -23.42 3.76
C LEU A 448 15.44 -23.48 3.22
N ASP A 449 14.64 -22.47 3.52
CA ASP A 449 13.24 -22.27 3.10
C ASP A 449 13.10 -20.80 2.63
N THR A 450 11.92 -20.20 2.77
CA THR A 450 11.63 -18.79 2.49
C THR A 450 12.62 -17.87 3.23
N GLY A 451 13.15 -16.86 2.56
CA GLY A 451 14.05 -15.90 3.21
C GLY A 451 13.30 -15.10 4.27
N VAL A 452 12.27 -14.36 3.84
CA VAL A 452 11.45 -13.49 4.68
C VAL A 452 9.97 -13.75 4.45
N HIS A 453 9.21 -13.90 5.54
CA HIS A 453 7.76 -14.00 5.50
C HIS A 453 7.12 -12.83 6.22
N VAL A 454 6.15 -12.17 5.57
CA VAL A 454 5.30 -11.12 6.16
C VAL A 454 3.84 -11.59 6.17
N GLU A 455 3.34 -11.94 7.35
CA GLU A 455 1.99 -12.45 7.59
C GLU A 455 0.89 -11.41 7.29
N THR A 456 -0.37 -11.84 7.20
CA THR A 456 -1.54 -11.04 6.77
C THR A 456 -1.70 -9.66 7.41
N ASP A 457 -1.55 -9.58 8.73
CA ASP A 457 -1.75 -8.34 9.49
C ASP A 457 -0.41 -7.69 9.89
N ALA A 458 0.69 -8.23 9.38
CA ALA A 458 2.02 -7.74 9.66
C ALA A 458 2.48 -6.70 8.63
N ARG A 459 3.40 -5.85 9.05
CA ARG A 459 4.06 -4.86 8.19
C ARG A 459 5.57 -4.90 8.36
N ALA A 460 6.30 -4.92 7.26
CA ALA A 460 7.75 -4.79 7.23
C ALA A 460 8.17 -3.58 6.40
N VAL A 461 8.94 -2.67 7.00
CA VAL A 461 9.59 -1.54 6.33
C VAL A 461 11.09 -1.83 6.30
N TRP A 462 11.71 -1.77 5.12
CA TRP A 462 13.08 -2.21 4.95
C TRP A 462 13.89 -1.24 4.09
N ASN A 463 14.93 -0.65 4.70
CA ASN A 463 15.79 0.36 4.09
C ASN A 463 17.22 -0.19 3.90
N GLY A 464 17.54 -0.59 2.67
CA GLY A 464 18.83 -1.16 2.30
C GLY A 464 19.07 -2.57 2.86
N GLY A 465 20.00 -3.28 2.25
CA GLY A 465 20.33 -4.66 2.61
C GLY A 465 19.98 -5.63 1.48
N ALA A 466 19.94 -6.92 1.80
CA ALA A 466 19.77 -7.95 0.77
C ALA A 466 19.07 -9.21 1.28
N VAL A 467 18.28 -9.85 0.42
CA VAL A 467 17.65 -11.15 0.66
C VAL A 467 18.10 -12.14 -0.40
N THR A 468 19.06 -13.01 -0.07
CA THR A 468 19.78 -13.78 -1.09
C THR A 468 20.10 -15.21 -0.72
N GLY A 469 20.14 -16.10 -1.71
CA GLY A 469 20.64 -17.47 -1.52
C GLY A 469 19.69 -18.39 -0.75
N ASN A 470 18.42 -18.01 -0.60
CA ASN A 470 17.44 -18.80 0.13
C ASN A 470 16.92 -19.98 -0.72
N GLY A 471 16.54 -21.08 -0.04
CA GLY A 471 16.12 -22.36 -0.63
C GLY A 471 14.65 -22.44 -1.08
N ASP A 472 13.90 -21.35 -0.89
CA ASP A 472 12.58 -21.10 -1.48
C ASP A 472 12.46 -19.61 -1.87
N THR A 473 11.24 -19.06 -1.91
CA THR A 473 10.98 -17.64 -2.15
C THR A 473 11.86 -16.73 -1.28
N GLY A 474 12.51 -15.73 -1.90
CA GLY A 474 13.27 -14.72 -1.16
C GLY A 474 12.39 -13.96 -0.15
N ILE A 475 11.35 -13.28 -0.63
CA ILE A 475 10.39 -12.54 0.21
C ILE A 475 8.94 -12.92 -0.13
N GLU A 476 8.20 -13.46 0.83
CA GLU A 476 6.76 -13.72 0.75
C GLU A 476 5.97 -12.64 1.50
N VAL A 477 5.01 -12.00 0.82
CA VAL A 477 4.20 -10.89 1.37
C VAL A 477 2.71 -11.25 1.35
N ARG A 478 2.13 -11.47 2.53
CA ARG A 478 0.68 -11.59 2.75
C ARG A 478 0.07 -10.35 3.40
N GLY A 479 0.86 -9.64 4.22
CA GLY A 479 0.53 -8.33 4.78
C GLY A 479 1.11 -7.19 3.94
N GLN A 480 1.90 -6.31 4.55
CA GLN A 480 2.49 -5.16 3.86
C GLN A 480 4.03 -5.16 3.92
N ALA A 481 4.69 -4.96 2.79
CA ALA A 481 6.14 -4.77 2.71
C ALA A 481 6.48 -3.50 1.95
N ASP A 482 7.26 -2.61 2.58
CA ASP A 482 7.79 -1.38 1.98
C ASP A 482 9.32 -1.48 1.91
N LEU A 483 9.87 -1.73 0.72
CA LEU A 483 11.28 -1.98 0.47
C LEU A 483 11.94 -0.78 -0.23
N THR A 484 13.02 -0.25 0.31
CA THR A 484 13.79 0.84 -0.29
C THR A 484 15.24 0.43 -0.46
N GLY A 485 15.72 0.32 -1.70
CA GLY A 485 17.12 -0.05 -1.99
C GLY A 485 17.53 -1.45 -1.52
N VAL A 486 16.59 -2.40 -1.50
CA VAL A 486 16.84 -3.80 -1.09
C VAL A 486 17.13 -4.66 -2.32
N ASP A 487 18.19 -5.47 -2.25
CA ASP A 487 18.54 -6.42 -3.31
C ASP A 487 18.02 -7.83 -2.99
N VAL A 488 17.17 -8.38 -3.84
CA VAL A 488 16.59 -9.72 -3.70
C VAL A 488 17.14 -10.62 -4.80
N GLY A 489 17.99 -11.60 -4.45
CA GLY A 489 18.63 -12.35 -5.53
C GLY A 489 19.24 -13.71 -5.21
N ASN A 490 19.46 -14.51 -6.25
CA ASN A 490 20.02 -15.86 -6.15
C ASN A 490 19.20 -16.80 -5.23
N ASN A 491 17.91 -16.55 -5.05
CA ASN A 491 17.02 -17.45 -4.33
C ASN A 491 16.55 -18.55 -5.28
N THR A 492 16.50 -19.80 -4.80
CA THR A 492 16.21 -20.97 -5.64
C THR A 492 15.10 -21.81 -5.03
N VAL A 493 13.96 -21.90 -5.70
CA VAL A 493 12.83 -22.73 -5.30
C VAL A 493 13.04 -24.17 -5.77
N ILE A 494 13.31 -25.10 -4.85
CA ILE A 494 13.63 -26.52 -5.15
C ILE A 494 12.43 -27.47 -4.88
N GLY A 495 11.33 -26.96 -4.31
CA GLY A 495 10.14 -27.75 -3.89
C GLY A 495 8.93 -27.66 -4.82
N SER A 496 7.79 -28.20 -4.38
CA SER A 496 6.48 -28.09 -5.07
C SER A 496 5.75 -26.77 -4.82
N SER A 497 6.42 -25.77 -4.22
CA SER A 497 5.85 -24.45 -4.00
C SER A 497 5.68 -23.75 -5.36
N THR A 498 4.43 -23.42 -5.69
CA THR A 498 4.03 -22.74 -6.93
C THR A 498 4.27 -21.22 -6.89
N TYR A 499 5.16 -20.74 -6.02
CA TYR A 499 5.30 -19.31 -5.69
C TYR A 499 6.69 -18.80 -6.08
N GLY A 500 6.77 -17.51 -6.44
CA GLY A 500 7.92 -16.89 -7.12
C GLY A 500 9.27 -17.03 -6.40
N GLY A 501 10.37 -16.96 -7.16
CA GLY A 501 11.72 -17.19 -6.64
C GLY A 501 12.29 -16.02 -5.85
N GLY A 502 12.17 -14.79 -6.38
CA GLY A 502 12.62 -13.58 -5.71
C GLY A 502 11.58 -13.09 -4.70
N ILE A 503 10.46 -12.57 -5.19
CA ILE A 503 9.40 -11.99 -4.38
C ILE A 503 8.05 -12.60 -4.75
N ALA A 504 7.23 -12.96 -3.77
CA ALA A 504 5.87 -13.42 -3.96
C ALA A 504 4.88 -12.56 -3.14
N VAL A 505 4.02 -11.80 -3.83
CA VAL A 505 2.93 -11.03 -3.20
C VAL A 505 1.65 -11.85 -3.33
N GLN A 506 1.07 -12.24 -2.21
CA GLN A 506 -0.06 -13.15 -2.17
C GLN A 506 -1.39 -12.45 -1.87
N ALA A 507 -2.48 -13.08 -2.28
CA ALA A 507 -3.83 -12.66 -1.91
C ALA A 507 -4.73 -13.89 -1.77
N SER A 508 -5.77 -13.75 -0.96
CA SER A 508 -6.85 -14.73 -0.78
C SER A 508 -8.18 -14.01 -0.52
N ALA A 509 -9.26 -14.76 -0.29
CA ALA A 509 -10.52 -14.16 0.17
C ALA A 509 -10.41 -13.43 1.52
N SER A 510 -9.39 -13.74 2.32
CA SER A 510 -9.23 -13.20 3.68
C SER A 510 -8.17 -12.09 3.77
N TYR A 511 -7.29 -11.94 2.77
CA TYR A 511 -6.18 -10.97 2.83
C TYR A 511 -5.70 -10.54 1.45
N ILE A 512 -5.09 -9.36 1.36
CA ILE A 512 -4.45 -8.84 0.14
C ILE A 512 -3.07 -8.32 0.52
N GLY A 513 -2.03 -9.01 0.06
CA GLY A 513 -0.64 -8.60 0.20
C GLY A 513 -0.34 -7.33 -0.57
N ARG A 514 0.48 -6.45 0.01
CA ARG A 514 0.86 -5.16 -0.55
C ARG A 514 2.36 -4.99 -0.52
N LEU A 515 2.95 -4.74 -1.68
CA LEU A 515 4.36 -4.47 -1.86
C LEU A 515 4.58 -3.08 -2.43
N THR A 516 5.38 -2.27 -1.76
CA THR A 516 6.00 -1.06 -2.34
C THR A 516 7.49 -1.30 -2.42
N MET A 517 8.11 -1.13 -3.59
CA MET A 517 9.56 -1.25 -3.75
C MET A 517 10.11 -0.03 -4.50
N THR A 518 11.08 0.68 -3.92
CA THR A 518 11.73 1.84 -4.52
C THR A 518 13.25 1.63 -4.59
N GLY A 519 13.83 1.63 -5.78
CA GLY A 519 15.23 1.26 -5.98
C GLY A 519 15.50 -0.23 -5.70
N GLY A 520 16.78 -0.62 -5.69
CA GLY A 520 17.19 -2.01 -5.46
C GLY A 520 17.00 -2.90 -6.69
N SER A 521 17.10 -4.22 -6.49
CA SER A 521 17.10 -5.17 -7.59
C SER A 521 16.46 -6.51 -7.24
N VAL A 522 15.92 -7.22 -8.25
CA VAL A 522 15.40 -8.59 -8.15
C VAL A 522 16.12 -9.45 -9.17
N THR A 523 17.18 -10.16 -8.77
CA THR A 523 18.16 -10.72 -9.73
C THR A 523 18.61 -12.15 -9.48
N GLY A 524 18.87 -12.92 -10.54
CA GLY A 524 19.47 -14.26 -10.40
C GLY A 524 18.58 -15.31 -9.72
N ASN A 525 17.29 -15.01 -9.50
CA ASN A 525 16.40 -15.92 -8.80
C ASN A 525 15.92 -17.04 -9.72
N SER A 526 15.65 -18.23 -9.17
CA SER A 526 15.23 -19.41 -9.92
C SER A 526 13.99 -20.04 -9.30
N ALA A 527 12.92 -20.24 -10.08
CA ALA A 527 11.69 -20.87 -9.58
C ALA A 527 10.89 -21.61 -10.66
N ILE A 528 9.93 -22.44 -10.29
CA ILE A 528 9.06 -23.17 -11.24
C ILE A 528 8.05 -22.23 -11.94
N GLY A 529 7.76 -21.06 -11.36
CA GLY A 529 7.00 -19.98 -12.00
C GLY A 529 7.21 -18.63 -11.27
N GLY A 530 7.23 -17.51 -12.00
CA GLY A 530 7.39 -16.17 -11.42
C GLY A 530 8.77 -15.95 -10.78
N ALA A 531 9.85 -16.31 -11.48
CA ALA A 531 11.19 -16.42 -10.87
C ALA A 531 11.69 -15.10 -10.26
N GLY A 532 11.45 -13.95 -10.89
CA GLY A 532 11.73 -12.65 -10.28
C GLY A 532 10.66 -12.22 -9.27
N LEU A 533 9.52 -11.75 -9.77
CA LEU A 533 8.37 -11.31 -8.96
C LEU A 533 7.09 -12.03 -9.39
N ALA A 534 6.37 -12.62 -8.43
CA ALA A 534 5.03 -13.15 -8.62
C ALA A 534 4.02 -12.29 -7.81
N ASN A 535 3.12 -11.58 -8.48
CA ASN A 535 2.11 -10.74 -7.85
C ASN A 535 0.69 -11.30 -8.02
N ARG A 536 0.00 -11.49 -6.90
CA ARG A 536 -1.45 -11.76 -6.80
C ARG A 536 -2.19 -10.70 -5.98
N GLY A 537 -1.46 -9.80 -5.33
CA GLY A 537 -2.00 -8.72 -4.50
C GLY A 537 -1.80 -7.37 -5.17
N VAL A 538 -1.27 -6.40 -4.44
CA VAL A 538 -0.93 -5.07 -4.96
C VAL A 538 0.58 -4.88 -4.90
N ALA A 539 1.20 -4.53 -6.02
CA ALA A 539 2.64 -4.27 -6.08
C ALA A 539 2.92 -2.96 -6.82
N THR A 540 3.73 -2.10 -6.23
CA THR A 540 4.23 -0.87 -6.84
C THR A 540 5.75 -0.88 -6.82
N LEU A 541 6.39 -0.86 -7.99
CA LEU A 541 7.84 -0.83 -8.15
C LEU A 541 8.25 0.49 -8.81
N THR A 542 9.22 1.19 -8.22
CA THR A 542 9.77 2.45 -8.75
C THR A 542 11.29 2.38 -8.82
N ASP A 543 11.90 2.67 -9.98
CA ASP A 543 13.35 2.64 -10.19
C ASP A 543 14.02 1.29 -9.84
N VAL A 544 13.30 0.18 -10.05
CA VAL A 544 13.76 -1.20 -9.73
C VAL A 544 14.36 -1.88 -10.95
N THR A 545 15.39 -2.72 -10.75
CA THR A 545 15.92 -3.62 -11.79
C THR A 545 15.54 -5.07 -11.54
N VAL A 546 14.87 -5.73 -12.49
CA VAL A 546 14.52 -7.16 -12.46
C VAL A 546 15.30 -7.89 -13.54
N SER A 547 16.33 -8.66 -13.18
CA SER A 547 17.21 -9.25 -14.20
C SER A 547 17.79 -10.63 -13.93
N GLY A 548 18.02 -11.40 -15.00
CA GLY A 548 18.69 -12.70 -14.89
C GLY A 548 17.93 -13.72 -14.04
N ASN A 549 16.60 -13.63 -13.95
CA ASN A 549 15.78 -14.61 -13.23
C ASN A 549 15.39 -15.76 -14.17
N HIS A 550 15.36 -17.00 -13.66
CA HIS A 550 15.27 -18.22 -14.46
C HIS A 550 14.10 -19.13 -14.03
N VAL A 551 13.31 -19.61 -14.99
CA VAL A 551 12.27 -20.62 -14.71
C VAL A 551 12.84 -22.05 -14.77
N LEU A 552 12.74 -22.80 -13.67
CA LEU A 552 13.24 -24.18 -13.53
C LEU A 552 12.32 -25.22 -14.20
N THR A 553 12.90 -26.31 -14.70
CA THR A 553 12.17 -27.44 -15.31
C THR A 553 11.62 -28.41 -14.26
N SER A 554 10.32 -28.71 -14.30
CA SER A 554 9.76 -29.89 -13.62
C SER A 554 10.10 -31.17 -14.39
N SER A 555 11.33 -31.67 -14.28
CA SER A 555 11.75 -32.95 -14.89
C SER A 555 11.15 -34.21 -14.22
N GLY A 556 9.95 -34.12 -13.64
CA GLY A 556 9.32 -35.23 -12.91
C GLY A 556 7.84 -35.09 -12.56
N LEU A 557 7.20 -33.97 -12.85
CA LEU A 557 5.75 -33.79 -12.67
C LEU A 557 5.14 -33.73 -14.07
N GLY A 558 4.80 -34.89 -14.63
CA GLY A 558 4.16 -34.95 -15.95
C GLY A 558 2.93 -34.07 -15.98
N ASP A 559 2.85 -33.18 -16.98
CA ASP A 559 1.65 -32.63 -17.62
C ASP A 559 0.41 -32.33 -16.74
N LEU A 560 0.60 -31.96 -15.48
CA LEU A 560 -0.48 -31.76 -14.50
C LEU A 560 -0.53 -30.36 -13.91
N VAL A 561 0.29 -29.42 -14.39
CA VAL A 561 0.13 -28.00 -14.03
C VAL A 561 -0.44 -27.30 -15.27
N PRO A 562 -1.74 -26.93 -15.28
CA PRO A 562 -2.34 -26.21 -16.39
C PRO A 562 -1.59 -24.90 -16.64
N GLU A 563 -1.64 -24.44 -17.88
CA GLU A 563 -0.87 -23.38 -18.54
C GLU A 563 -0.92 -21.96 -17.92
N ALA A 564 -1.30 -21.79 -16.65
CA ALA A 564 -1.43 -20.49 -16.00
C ALA A 564 -0.11 -19.98 -15.37
N GLY A 565 0.54 -18.99 -15.99
CA GLY A 565 1.32 -17.97 -15.24
C GLY A 565 2.85 -18.09 -15.12
N ASN A 566 3.53 -18.85 -15.99
CA ASN A 566 4.99 -19.09 -15.90
C ASN A 566 5.86 -17.96 -16.51
N GLY A 567 5.76 -16.75 -15.95
CA GLY A 567 6.64 -15.62 -16.27
C GLY A 567 8.04 -15.74 -15.63
N GLY A 568 9.11 -15.45 -16.39
CA GLY A 568 10.49 -15.46 -15.87
C GLY A 568 10.89 -14.23 -15.03
N GLY A 569 10.54 -13.03 -15.50
CA GLY A 569 10.82 -11.77 -14.82
C GLY A 569 9.73 -11.40 -13.82
N ILE A 570 8.59 -10.88 -14.30
CA ILE A 570 7.44 -10.50 -13.47
C ILE A 570 6.20 -11.26 -13.96
N SER A 571 5.45 -11.84 -13.04
CA SER A 571 4.15 -12.48 -13.30
C SER A 571 3.10 -11.84 -12.41
N ASN A 572 2.16 -11.10 -13.02
CA ASN A 572 0.99 -10.51 -12.34
C ASN A 572 -0.25 -11.31 -12.71
N VAL A 573 -0.87 -12.01 -11.77
CA VAL A 573 -1.97 -12.95 -12.05
C VAL A 573 -3.17 -12.74 -11.15
N SER A 574 -4.36 -13.15 -11.61
CA SER A 574 -5.57 -13.21 -10.78
C SER A 574 -5.84 -14.61 -10.21
N GLN A 575 -6.55 -14.65 -9.06
CA GLN A 575 -7.36 -15.77 -8.46
C GLN A 575 -6.69 -16.78 -7.48
N PRO A 576 -7.46 -17.38 -6.51
CA PRO A 576 -8.53 -18.38 -6.77
C PRO A 576 -9.92 -18.18 -6.11
N ALA A 577 -10.98 -18.59 -6.82
CA ALA A 577 -12.18 -19.21 -6.28
C ALA A 577 -11.91 -20.71 -6.00
N THR A 578 -12.12 -21.12 -4.73
CA THR A 578 -12.21 -22.47 -4.11
C THR A 578 -11.61 -23.73 -4.79
N PRO A 579 -10.95 -24.63 -4.03
CA PRO A 579 -10.48 -25.92 -4.55
C PRO A 579 -11.66 -26.86 -4.85
N GLY A 580 -11.79 -27.30 -6.10
CA GLY A 580 -12.67 -28.42 -6.47
C GLY A 580 -13.54 -28.25 -7.72
N THR A 581 -13.51 -27.10 -8.40
CA THR A 581 -14.19 -26.94 -9.70
C THR A 581 -13.16 -26.76 -10.80
N PRO A 582 -13.25 -27.52 -11.91
CA PRO A 582 -12.42 -27.26 -13.10
C PRO A 582 -12.64 -25.81 -13.51
N GLU A 583 -11.54 -25.10 -13.66
CA GLU A 583 -11.42 -23.73 -14.14
C GLU A 583 -12.45 -23.46 -15.25
N TYR A 584 -13.29 -22.43 -15.10
CA TYR A 584 -13.90 -21.58 -16.14
C TYR A 584 -15.10 -20.83 -15.54
N GLY A 585 -15.00 -19.50 -15.45
CA GLY A 585 -16.17 -18.62 -15.46
C GLY A 585 -16.71 -18.06 -14.12
N THR A 586 -16.57 -16.74 -13.98
CA THR A 586 -17.46 -15.79 -13.26
C THR A 586 -17.41 -15.71 -11.72
N LYS A 587 -16.60 -14.80 -11.16
CA LYS A 587 -17.01 -13.53 -10.48
C LYS A 587 -15.85 -12.90 -9.69
N VAL A 588 -15.87 -11.57 -9.67
CA VAL A 588 -14.88 -10.58 -9.22
C VAL A 588 -14.53 -10.66 -7.72
N ALA A 589 -13.24 -10.82 -7.43
CA ALA A 589 -12.48 -10.21 -6.31
C ALA A 589 -10.99 -10.59 -6.46
N GLY A 590 -10.11 -9.59 -6.67
CA GLY A 590 -8.64 -9.74 -6.65
C GLY A 590 -7.97 -10.03 -8.01
N SER A 591 -8.05 -9.11 -8.97
CA SER A 591 -7.04 -9.00 -10.03
C SER A 591 -5.78 -8.42 -9.41
N GLY A 592 -4.63 -9.07 -9.54
CA GLY A 592 -3.36 -8.48 -9.09
C GLY A 592 -3.19 -7.08 -9.69
N VAL A 593 -2.92 -6.08 -8.86
CA VAL A 593 -2.67 -4.69 -9.29
C VAL A 593 -1.17 -4.47 -9.28
N LEU A 594 -0.62 -4.12 -10.43
CA LEU A 594 0.81 -3.85 -10.61
C LEU A 594 1.01 -2.42 -11.10
N THR A 595 1.90 -1.67 -10.47
CA THR A 595 2.34 -0.36 -10.94
C THR A 595 3.85 -0.38 -11.09
N LEU A 596 4.37 -0.11 -12.28
CA LEU A 596 5.80 -0.05 -12.57
C LEU A 596 6.16 1.37 -13.00
N VAL A 597 7.10 2.02 -12.33
CA VAL A 597 7.57 3.38 -12.65
C VAL A 597 9.08 3.33 -12.88
N ARG A 598 9.54 3.58 -14.12
CA ARG A 598 10.97 3.52 -14.50
C ARG A 598 11.67 2.21 -14.12
N VAL A 599 11.01 1.08 -14.35
CA VAL A 599 11.52 -0.26 -14.03
C VAL A 599 12.31 -0.82 -15.21
N THR A 600 13.45 -1.47 -14.94
CA THR A 600 14.25 -2.19 -15.95
C THR A 600 14.06 -3.70 -15.80
N ILE A 601 13.60 -4.41 -16.85
CA ILE A 601 13.40 -5.86 -16.86
C ILE A 601 14.28 -6.48 -17.96
N THR A 602 15.37 -7.16 -17.59
CA THR A 602 16.35 -7.64 -18.58
C THR A 602 16.97 -9.01 -18.34
N GLY A 603 17.26 -9.75 -19.40
CA GLY A 603 18.02 -11.00 -19.31
C GLY A 603 17.32 -12.13 -18.55
N ASN A 604 16.00 -12.05 -18.34
CA ASN A 604 15.24 -13.09 -17.67
C ASN A 604 14.91 -14.24 -18.63
N GLU A 605 14.82 -15.45 -18.09
CA GLU A 605 14.52 -16.69 -18.82
C GLU A 605 13.17 -17.28 -18.38
N GLY A 606 12.25 -17.47 -19.34
CA GLY A 606 10.94 -18.10 -19.11
C GLY A 606 10.76 -19.46 -19.81
N ARG A 607 9.72 -20.20 -19.41
CA ARG A 607 9.24 -21.41 -20.12
C ARG A 607 7.72 -21.34 -20.32
N HIS A 608 7.25 -21.58 -21.54
CA HIS A 608 5.83 -21.60 -21.96
C HIS A 608 5.01 -20.28 -21.80
N GLY A 609 5.38 -19.35 -20.92
CA GLY A 609 4.53 -18.20 -20.52
C GLY A 609 5.10 -16.77 -20.68
N GLY A 610 6.23 -16.59 -21.37
CA GLY A 610 6.89 -15.28 -21.52
C GLY A 610 7.97 -15.02 -20.45
N ALA A 611 9.05 -14.35 -20.84
CA ALA A 611 10.23 -14.22 -19.99
C ALA A 611 10.35 -12.85 -19.30
N GLY A 612 9.72 -11.81 -19.85
CA GLY A 612 9.76 -10.44 -19.33
C GLY A 612 8.65 -10.17 -18.30
N LEU A 613 7.50 -9.66 -18.77
CA LEU A 613 6.32 -9.41 -17.97
C LEU A 613 5.12 -10.21 -18.49
N PHE A 614 4.52 -10.99 -17.60
CA PHE A 614 3.23 -11.63 -17.80
C PHE A 614 2.17 -10.89 -16.97
N ASN A 615 1.03 -10.54 -17.57
CA ASN A 615 -0.02 -9.81 -16.87
C ASN A 615 -1.42 -10.36 -17.20
N ALA A 616 -2.08 -10.93 -16.19
CA ALA A 616 -3.48 -11.36 -16.18
C ALA A 616 -4.28 -10.60 -15.09
N GLY A 617 -3.91 -9.34 -14.85
CA GLY A 617 -4.57 -8.42 -13.92
C GLY A 617 -4.47 -6.96 -14.38
N ILE A 618 -4.53 -6.00 -13.46
CA ILE A 618 -4.36 -4.57 -13.78
C ILE A 618 -2.88 -4.23 -13.71
N ALA A 619 -2.33 -3.63 -14.77
CA ALA A 619 -0.95 -3.16 -14.78
C ALA A 619 -0.83 -1.74 -15.36
N ASP A 620 -0.29 -0.82 -14.57
CA ASP A 620 0.07 0.53 -15.02
C ASP A 620 1.60 0.63 -15.11
N LEU A 621 2.11 1.07 -16.25
CA LEU A 621 3.54 1.17 -16.52
C LEU A 621 3.90 2.59 -16.98
N GLU A 622 4.78 3.25 -16.23
CA GLU A 622 5.24 4.60 -16.47
C GLU A 622 6.77 4.65 -16.71
N GLY A 623 7.18 4.63 -17.98
CA GLY A 623 8.59 4.55 -18.36
C GLY A 623 9.30 3.27 -17.91
N GLY A 624 10.56 3.11 -18.30
CA GLY A 624 11.36 1.90 -18.05
C GLY A 624 11.84 1.22 -19.32
N VAL A 625 12.52 0.08 -19.16
CA VAL A 625 13.13 -0.69 -20.25
C VAL A 625 12.83 -2.17 -20.03
N ILE A 626 12.35 -2.86 -21.07
CA ILE A 626 12.22 -4.32 -21.05
C ILE A 626 12.97 -4.87 -22.26
N GLU A 627 14.07 -5.59 -22.02
CA GLU A 627 14.97 -6.03 -23.09
C GLU A 627 15.66 -7.37 -22.83
N GLY A 628 16.07 -8.08 -23.88
CA GLY A 628 16.94 -9.26 -23.75
C GLY A 628 16.38 -10.43 -22.92
N ASN A 629 15.06 -10.49 -22.70
CA ASN A 629 14.40 -11.60 -22.02
C ASN A 629 14.08 -12.70 -23.05
N TYR A 630 14.27 -13.98 -22.70
CA TYR A 630 14.18 -15.10 -23.65
C TYR A 630 13.44 -16.32 -23.08
N THR A 631 12.81 -17.12 -23.94
CA THR A 631 12.13 -18.37 -23.53
C THR A 631 12.89 -19.60 -24.03
N THR A 632 13.01 -20.65 -23.21
CA THR A 632 13.67 -21.92 -23.62
C THR A 632 12.66 -23.04 -23.87
N THR A 633 12.93 -23.89 -24.88
CA THR A 633 12.05 -25.01 -25.28
C THR A 633 12.31 -26.28 -24.46
N PRO A 634 11.29 -27.13 -24.18
CA PRO A 634 11.49 -28.55 -23.93
C PRO A 634 11.75 -29.30 -25.25
N SER A 635 12.61 -30.30 -25.17
CA SER A 635 12.84 -31.27 -26.25
C SER A 635 11.54 -31.97 -26.67
N SER A 636 11.23 -31.90 -27.97
CA SER A 636 10.40 -32.81 -28.77
C SER A 636 9.07 -33.27 -28.16
N GLY A 637 7.95 -32.67 -28.58
CA GLY A 637 6.66 -33.38 -28.64
C GLY A 637 5.39 -32.66 -28.19
N ALA A 638 5.45 -31.46 -27.61
CA ALA A 638 4.26 -30.70 -27.21
C ALA A 638 4.17 -29.40 -28.01
N GLY A 639 2.97 -29.05 -28.49
CA GLY A 639 2.72 -27.89 -29.35
C GLY A 639 3.29 -26.60 -28.76
N THR A 640 4.32 -26.06 -29.40
CA THR A 640 5.11 -24.93 -28.89
C THR A 640 4.59 -23.61 -29.47
N GLY A 641 3.80 -22.87 -28.69
CA GLY A 641 3.60 -21.43 -28.88
C GLY A 641 4.72 -20.67 -28.19
N ILE A 642 5.64 -20.07 -28.96
CA ILE A 642 6.68 -19.19 -28.41
C ILE A 642 6.01 -17.86 -28.08
N ARG A 643 5.85 -17.57 -26.79
CA ARG A 643 5.47 -16.25 -26.26
C ARG A 643 6.74 -15.44 -26.04
N ASN A 644 7.29 -14.85 -27.10
CA ASN A 644 8.40 -13.91 -26.95
C ASN A 644 7.83 -12.52 -26.61
N VAL A 645 7.03 -12.48 -25.56
CA VAL A 645 6.27 -11.29 -25.23
C VAL A 645 6.99 -10.57 -24.11
N ALA A 646 7.40 -9.34 -24.39
CA ALA A 646 7.65 -8.37 -23.35
C ALA A 646 6.36 -8.11 -22.52
N PHE A 647 5.18 -8.42 -23.08
CA PHE A 647 3.85 -8.25 -22.49
C PHE A 647 2.79 -9.27 -22.96
N ALA A 648 2.53 -10.37 -22.24
CA ALA A 648 1.40 -11.26 -22.55
C ALA A 648 0.15 -10.91 -21.70
N PHE A 649 -0.99 -10.63 -22.36
CA PHE A 649 -2.30 -10.44 -21.75
C PHE A 649 -3.22 -11.61 -22.07
N GLU A 650 -3.73 -12.30 -21.04
CA GLU A 650 -4.74 -13.36 -21.16
C GLU A 650 -5.84 -13.25 -20.11
N HIS A 651 -7.04 -13.64 -20.51
CA HIS A 651 -8.33 -13.63 -19.80
C HIS A 651 -9.18 -12.37 -19.97
N VAL A 652 -10.37 -12.58 -20.54
CA VAL A 652 -11.39 -11.56 -20.80
C VAL A 652 -12.33 -11.50 -19.60
N SER A 653 -12.13 -10.52 -18.73
CA SER A 653 -13.23 -9.83 -18.07
C SER A 653 -13.13 -8.34 -18.41
N THR A 654 -14.24 -7.61 -18.41
CA THR A 654 -14.28 -6.14 -18.66
C THR A 654 -13.49 -5.28 -17.64
N HIS A 655 -12.64 -5.89 -16.81
CA HIS A 655 -11.89 -5.26 -15.72
C HIS A 655 -10.36 -5.32 -15.89
N ASP A 656 -9.85 -6.04 -16.89
CA ASP A 656 -8.42 -6.17 -17.15
C ASP A 656 -7.94 -5.04 -18.08
N ARG A 657 -7.03 -4.19 -17.59
CA ARG A 657 -6.56 -2.96 -18.27
C ARG A 657 -5.06 -2.79 -18.10
N VAL A 658 -4.36 -2.47 -19.18
CA VAL A 658 -2.96 -1.99 -19.14
C VAL A 658 -2.81 -0.61 -19.76
N VAL A 659 -2.16 0.28 -19.01
CA VAL A 659 -1.79 1.63 -19.47
C VAL A 659 -0.27 1.75 -19.45
N LEU A 660 0.32 1.95 -20.62
CA LEU A 660 1.74 2.24 -20.83
C LEU A 660 1.87 3.72 -21.19
N ALA A 661 2.47 4.54 -20.33
CA ALA A 661 2.63 5.99 -20.55
C ALA A 661 4.07 6.46 -20.29
N GLY A 662 4.59 7.37 -21.12
CA GLY A 662 5.93 7.98 -20.97
C GLY A 662 6.97 7.49 -21.99
N THR A 663 8.15 8.11 -22.04
CA THR A 663 9.19 7.87 -23.07
C THR A 663 10.02 6.59 -22.82
N GLY A 664 9.36 5.45 -22.58
CA GLY A 664 10.01 4.15 -22.38
C GLY A 664 10.41 3.47 -23.70
N GLU A 665 11.55 2.77 -23.71
CA GLU A 665 12.03 2.00 -24.86
C GLU A 665 11.87 0.49 -24.59
N LEU A 666 11.06 -0.19 -25.40
CA LEU A 666 10.93 -1.64 -25.46
C LEU A 666 11.84 -2.17 -26.58
N THR A 667 13.00 -2.72 -26.22
CA THR A 667 13.94 -3.31 -27.19
C THR A 667 13.97 -4.82 -26.99
N ALA A 668 13.24 -5.61 -27.78
CA ALA A 668 13.28 -7.07 -27.67
C ALA A 668 14.46 -7.64 -28.47
N ASN A 669 15.69 -7.52 -27.98
CA ASN A 669 16.84 -8.17 -28.63
C ASN A 669 16.85 -9.69 -28.37
N GLY A 670 16.32 -10.47 -29.31
CA GLY A 670 16.43 -11.92 -29.33
C GLY A 670 16.52 -12.47 -30.75
N THR A 671 17.67 -13.04 -31.11
CA THR A 671 17.84 -13.79 -32.36
C THR A 671 17.42 -15.24 -32.15
N LEU A 672 16.38 -15.69 -32.85
CA LEU A 672 16.02 -17.11 -32.93
C LEU A 672 17.10 -17.88 -33.72
N ILE A 673 17.87 -18.75 -33.04
CA ILE A 673 18.63 -19.82 -33.70
C ILE A 673 17.79 -21.11 -33.58
N GLY A 674 16.94 -21.35 -34.58
CA GLY A 674 16.19 -22.60 -34.70
C GLY A 674 17.01 -23.70 -35.38
N ALA A 675 17.14 -24.84 -34.71
CA ALA A 675 17.62 -26.08 -35.31
C ALA A 675 16.68 -26.53 -36.44
N ALA A 676 17.27 -26.98 -37.55
CA ALA A 676 16.55 -27.45 -38.72
C ALA A 676 15.81 -28.77 -38.45
N GLY A 677 14.48 -28.77 -38.66
CA GLY A 677 13.70 -29.97 -38.99
C GLY A 677 12.58 -30.35 -38.03
N GLY A 678 11.32 -30.18 -38.46
CA GLY A 678 10.16 -30.87 -37.86
C GLY A 678 8.79 -30.20 -38.08
N SER A 679 8.03 -30.72 -39.06
CA SER A 679 6.55 -30.71 -39.27
C SER A 679 5.68 -29.44 -39.04
N PRO A 680 4.80 -29.06 -40.00
CA PRO A 680 4.08 -27.77 -40.04
C PRO A 680 2.68 -27.76 -39.37
N ASN A 681 2.43 -28.54 -38.31
CA ASN A 681 1.09 -28.58 -37.69
C ASN A 681 1.06 -27.87 -36.32
N MET A 682 0.38 -26.71 -36.30
CA MET A 682 -0.16 -25.97 -35.14
C MET A 682 0.80 -25.20 -34.20
N SER A 683 1.97 -24.78 -34.67
CA SER A 683 2.97 -24.07 -33.84
C SER A 683 3.10 -22.56 -34.17
N ALA A 684 2.87 -21.71 -33.15
CA ALA A 684 3.32 -20.31 -32.98
C ALA A 684 2.60 -19.14 -33.73
N TRP A 685 1.31 -18.91 -33.48
CA TRP A 685 0.59 -17.71 -33.98
C TRP A 685 0.74 -16.45 -33.08
N HIS A 686 1.88 -16.22 -32.40
CA HIS A 686 2.00 -15.11 -31.43
C HIS A 686 3.26 -14.26 -31.61
N GLY A 687 3.10 -12.95 -31.35
CA GLY A 687 4.08 -11.90 -31.65
C GLY A 687 5.34 -11.89 -30.78
N GLY A 688 6.39 -11.28 -31.33
CA GLY A 688 7.75 -11.23 -30.76
C GLY A 688 8.03 -10.06 -29.80
N GLY A 689 7.02 -9.22 -29.51
CA GLY A 689 7.13 -8.04 -28.65
C GLY A 689 5.97 -7.88 -27.68
N ILE A 690 4.77 -7.53 -28.14
CA ILE A 690 3.56 -7.35 -27.32
C ILE A 690 2.48 -8.33 -27.79
N ALA A 691 1.78 -9.01 -26.87
CA ALA A 691 0.67 -9.90 -27.18
C ALA A 691 -0.51 -9.59 -26.28
N ASN A 692 -1.61 -9.13 -26.88
CA ASN A 692 -2.81 -8.67 -26.20
C ASN A 692 -4.04 -9.48 -26.59
N SER A 693 -4.80 -9.87 -25.57
CA SER A 693 -6.15 -10.41 -25.70
C SER A 693 -7.19 -9.68 -24.83
N GLY A 694 -6.80 -8.55 -24.20
CA GLY A 694 -7.64 -7.69 -23.36
C GLY A 694 -7.62 -6.23 -23.81
N THR A 695 -7.62 -5.27 -22.88
CA THR A 695 -7.49 -3.83 -23.19
C THR A 695 -6.09 -3.31 -22.90
N ALA A 696 -5.44 -2.74 -23.92
CA ALA A 696 -4.12 -2.11 -23.83
C ALA A 696 -4.14 -0.67 -24.38
N THR A 697 -3.58 0.26 -23.62
CA THR A 697 -3.33 1.66 -24.04
C THR A 697 -1.83 1.94 -23.98
N LEU A 698 -1.23 2.33 -25.09
CA LEU A 698 0.20 2.60 -25.26
C LEU A 698 0.41 4.07 -25.64
N THR A 699 1.28 4.79 -24.95
CA THR A 699 1.56 6.21 -25.24
C THR A 699 3.06 6.49 -25.18
N ASN A 700 3.64 7.00 -26.27
CA ASN A 700 5.10 7.19 -26.47
C ASN A 700 5.94 5.89 -26.34
N VAL A 701 5.38 4.73 -26.68
CA VAL A 701 6.07 3.43 -26.60
C VAL A 701 6.90 3.17 -27.85
N VAL A 702 8.14 2.74 -27.68
CA VAL A 702 9.04 2.33 -28.77
C VAL A 702 9.24 0.82 -28.71
N VAL A 703 8.89 0.05 -29.74
CA VAL A 703 9.08 -1.40 -29.86
C VAL A 703 10.12 -1.67 -30.94
N ARG A 704 11.27 -2.24 -30.58
CA ARG A 704 12.39 -2.48 -31.52
C ARG A 704 12.95 -3.90 -31.48
N ASN A 705 13.53 -4.34 -32.60
CA ASN A 705 14.35 -5.54 -32.76
C ASN A 705 13.65 -6.88 -32.45
N THR A 706 12.32 -6.92 -32.44
CA THR A 706 11.55 -8.13 -32.12
C THR A 706 11.64 -9.16 -33.26
N SER A 707 11.76 -10.45 -32.94
CA SER A 707 11.68 -11.55 -33.92
C SER A 707 10.65 -12.60 -33.53
N ALA A 708 9.82 -13.04 -34.50
CA ALA A 708 8.80 -14.09 -34.35
C ALA A 708 8.99 -15.19 -35.41
N GLN A 709 8.58 -16.41 -35.08
CA GLN A 709 8.85 -17.63 -35.87
C GLN A 709 7.67 -18.09 -36.75
N ALA A 710 6.52 -17.42 -36.67
CA ALA A 710 5.32 -17.62 -37.50
C ALA A 710 4.52 -16.30 -37.53
N ALA A 711 3.35 -16.26 -38.19
CA ALA A 711 2.56 -15.08 -38.59
C ALA A 711 2.21 -13.99 -37.53
N GLY A 712 2.75 -14.05 -36.31
CA GLY A 712 2.64 -12.99 -35.30
C GLY A 712 3.68 -11.87 -35.51
N GLY A 713 3.22 -10.62 -35.54
CA GLY A 713 4.08 -9.44 -35.67
C GLY A 713 4.84 -9.03 -34.41
N ALA A 714 5.45 -7.84 -34.42
CA ALA A 714 6.04 -7.20 -33.23
C ALA A 714 4.99 -7.00 -32.13
N ILE A 715 3.79 -6.63 -32.55
CA ILE A 715 2.60 -6.54 -31.71
C ILE A 715 1.55 -7.50 -32.26
N TYR A 716 0.95 -8.29 -31.39
CA TYR A 716 -0.13 -9.21 -31.66
C TYR A 716 -1.33 -8.81 -30.81
N ASN A 717 -2.47 -8.47 -31.41
CA ASN A 717 -3.69 -8.12 -30.71
C ASN A 717 -4.85 -8.97 -31.23
N ALA A 718 -5.31 -9.96 -30.48
CA ALA A 718 -6.38 -10.84 -30.93
C ALA A 718 -7.27 -11.31 -29.78
N ALA A 719 -8.57 -11.40 -30.03
CA ALA A 719 -9.47 -12.12 -29.14
C ALA A 719 -9.15 -13.63 -29.17
N PRO A 720 -9.35 -14.38 -28.07
CA PRO A 720 -9.08 -15.82 -28.06
C PRO A 720 -9.94 -16.56 -29.10
N GLY A 721 -9.31 -17.34 -29.98
CA GLY A 721 -10.00 -18.07 -31.06
C GLY A 721 -10.96 -19.16 -30.56
N GLN A 722 -12.07 -19.37 -31.29
CA GLN A 722 -13.19 -20.30 -31.06
C GLN A 722 -12.85 -21.82 -31.12
N GLY A 723 -11.60 -22.22 -30.83
CA GLY A 723 -11.13 -23.60 -30.94
C GLY A 723 -11.13 -24.43 -29.64
N THR A 724 -11.33 -23.81 -28.47
CA THR A 724 -11.10 -24.44 -27.15
C THR A 724 -12.39 -24.79 -26.38
N GLY A 725 -13.57 -24.62 -26.96
CA GLY A 725 -14.84 -25.00 -26.32
C GLY A 725 -15.34 -24.03 -25.24
N VAL A 726 -14.80 -22.82 -25.16
CA VAL A 726 -15.26 -21.75 -24.25
C VAL A 726 -15.59 -20.49 -25.06
N ASN A 727 -16.80 -19.96 -24.91
CA ASN A 727 -17.22 -18.69 -25.51
C ASN A 727 -16.65 -17.54 -24.66
N TYR A 728 -15.70 -16.78 -25.19
CA TYR A 728 -15.22 -15.53 -24.58
C TYR A 728 -16.08 -14.36 -25.07
N GLU A 729 -16.57 -13.52 -24.15
CA GLU A 729 -17.42 -12.36 -24.47
C GLU A 729 -16.63 -11.05 -24.34
N GLY A 730 -16.05 -10.57 -25.43
CA GLY A 730 -15.51 -9.20 -25.56
C GLY A 730 -14.41 -9.05 -26.62
N PRO A 731 -14.37 -7.93 -27.38
CA PRO A 731 -13.28 -7.65 -28.32
C PRO A 731 -11.98 -7.27 -27.60
N ALA A 732 -10.82 -7.66 -28.15
CA ALA A 732 -9.51 -7.18 -27.66
C ALA A 732 -9.27 -5.74 -28.16
N ILE A 733 -8.92 -4.80 -27.28
CA ILE A 733 -8.78 -3.37 -27.61
C ILE A 733 -7.32 -2.94 -27.48
N LEU A 734 -6.77 -2.30 -28.52
CA LEU A 734 -5.45 -1.69 -28.52
C LEU A 734 -5.55 -0.21 -28.94
N SER A 735 -5.12 0.70 -28.08
CA SER A 735 -4.97 2.13 -28.40
C SER A 735 -3.50 2.51 -28.33
N MET A 736 -2.93 3.11 -29.37
CA MET A 736 -1.55 3.60 -29.40
C MET A 736 -1.51 5.09 -29.77
N THR A 737 -0.82 5.91 -28.99
CA THR A 737 -0.78 7.38 -29.19
C THR A 737 0.60 8.00 -28.97
N GLY A 738 0.80 9.22 -29.48
CA GLY A 738 1.90 10.10 -29.07
C GLY A 738 3.28 9.66 -29.53
N GLY A 739 3.52 9.52 -30.84
CA GLY A 739 4.88 9.31 -31.37
C GLY A 739 5.46 7.91 -31.15
N ALA A 740 4.61 6.90 -30.91
CA ALA A 740 5.05 5.52 -30.74
C ALA A 740 5.78 4.99 -31.99
N ILE A 741 6.79 4.13 -31.84
CA ILE A 741 7.59 3.58 -32.95
C ILE A 741 7.58 2.05 -32.86
N ILE A 742 7.32 1.37 -33.97
CA ILE A 742 7.42 -0.09 -34.12
C ILE A 742 8.47 -0.36 -35.21
N ASP A 743 9.58 -0.98 -34.84
CA ASP A 743 10.69 -1.35 -35.74
C ASP A 743 11.05 -2.83 -35.52
N ALA A 744 10.53 -3.71 -36.38
CA ALA A 744 10.59 -5.16 -36.15
C ALA A 744 11.07 -5.92 -37.38
N SER A 745 11.71 -7.07 -37.17
CA SER A 745 12.14 -7.96 -38.24
C SER A 745 11.59 -9.36 -37.99
N SER A 746 10.73 -9.85 -38.86
CA SER A 746 10.03 -11.13 -38.67
C SER A 746 10.28 -12.06 -39.85
N ARG A 747 10.36 -13.36 -39.56
CA ARG A 747 10.62 -14.36 -40.59
C ARG A 747 9.41 -14.62 -41.49
N ASP A 748 8.19 -14.42 -40.96
CA ASP A 748 6.93 -14.87 -41.59
C ASP A 748 5.71 -13.92 -41.37
N GLY A 749 5.87 -12.66 -40.93
CA GLY A 749 4.76 -11.68 -40.83
C GLY A 749 5.15 -10.30 -40.25
N GLY A 750 4.63 -9.17 -40.78
CA GLY A 750 5.13 -7.82 -40.45
C GLY A 750 4.76 -7.24 -39.07
N GLY A 751 4.94 -5.93 -38.89
CA GLY A 751 5.05 -5.25 -37.59
C GLY A 751 3.85 -5.38 -36.62
N LEU A 752 2.60 -5.35 -37.08
CA LEU A 752 1.39 -5.41 -36.24
C LEU A 752 0.37 -6.43 -36.78
N PHE A 753 -0.08 -7.36 -35.93
CA PHE A 753 -1.15 -8.32 -36.23
C PHE A 753 -2.41 -8.00 -35.41
N VAL A 754 -3.57 -7.96 -36.07
CA VAL A 754 -4.89 -7.73 -35.46
C VAL A 754 -5.82 -8.90 -35.81
N GLY A 755 -6.21 -9.69 -34.82
CA GLY A 755 -7.09 -10.85 -34.99
C GLY A 755 -8.56 -10.48 -35.12
N ALA A 756 -9.38 -11.47 -35.53
CA ALA A 756 -10.82 -11.29 -35.68
C ALA A 756 -11.46 -10.77 -34.37
N THR A 757 -12.38 -9.81 -34.47
CA THR A 757 -13.07 -9.15 -33.34
C THR A 757 -12.18 -8.32 -32.40
N ALA A 758 -11.04 -7.80 -32.87
CA ALA A 758 -10.20 -6.87 -32.11
C ALA A 758 -10.29 -5.44 -32.64
N ASP A 759 -10.35 -4.44 -31.75
CA ASP A 759 -10.39 -3.03 -32.09
C ASP A 759 -9.03 -2.37 -31.90
N VAL A 760 -8.57 -1.60 -32.88
CA VAL A 760 -7.27 -0.91 -32.86
C VAL A 760 -7.41 0.56 -33.24
N THR A 761 -6.83 1.45 -32.43
CA THR A 761 -6.73 2.89 -32.70
C THR A 761 -5.27 3.33 -32.63
N LEU A 762 -4.74 3.95 -33.69
CA LEU A 762 -3.38 4.48 -33.76
C LEU A 762 -3.41 6.00 -34.00
N ASP A 763 -2.76 6.81 -33.18
CA ASP A 763 -2.60 8.25 -33.40
C ASP A 763 -1.14 8.71 -33.24
N GLY A 764 -0.52 9.11 -34.35
CA GLY A 764 0.90 9.52 -34.34
C GLY A 764 1.88 8.36 -34.18
N VAL A 765 1.59 7.18 -34.72
CA VAL A 765 2.45 5.97 -34.62
C VAL A 765 3.30 5.80 -35.88
N GLN A 766 4.57 5.40 -35.74
CA GLN A 766 5.45 5.02 -36.85
C GLN A 766 5.70 3.51 -36.86
N ILE A 767 5.50 2.85 -37.99
CA ILE A 767 5.85 1.43 -38.19
C ILE A 767 6.86 1.35 -39.34
N ALA A 768 8.05 0.82 -39.11
CA ALA A 768 9.13 0.75 -40.10
C ALA A 768 9.94 -0.57 -39.99
N GLY A 769 10.74 -0.91 -41.00
CA GLY A 769 11.83 -1.88 -40.86
C GLY A 769 11.50 -3.37 -41.02
N ASN A 770 10.28 -3.75 -41.45
CA ASN A 770 9.92 -5.17 -41.56
C ASN A 770 10.47 -5.81 -42.85
N ALA A 771 11.59 -6.51 -42.75
CA ALA A 771 12.11 -7.36 -43.81
C ALA A 771 11.59 -8.80 -43.62
N VAL A 772 10.90 -9.34 -44.63
CA VAL A 772 10.43 -10.74 -44.65
C VAL A 772 11.42 -11.59 -45.45
N ALA A 773 12.18 -12.46 -44.77
CA ALA A 773 13.13 -13.37 -45.41
C ALA A 773 12.54 -14.79 -45.53
N SER A 774 11.80 -15.06 -46.61
CA SER A 774 11.38 -16.42 -46.96
C SER A 774 12.61 -17.26 -47.38
N SER A 775 12.81 -18.40 -46.73
CA SER A 775 13.85 -19.39 -47.12
C SER A 775 13.28 -20.63 -47.83
N ASN A 776 11.96 -20.68 -48.07
CA ASN A 776 11.27 -21.85 -48.62
C ASN A 776 10.50 -21.51 -49.91
N CYS A 777 11.20 -21.35 -51.04
CA CYS A 777 10.57 -21.42 -52.36
C CYS A 777 10.25 -22.89 -52.70
N GLY A 778 9.23 -23.48 -52.07
CA GLY A 778 8.69 -24.81 -52.36
C GLY A 778 7.36 -24.73 -53.14
N PRO A 779 6.92 -25.81 -53.82
CA PRO A 779 5.77 -25.79 -54.75
C PRO A 779 4.39 -25.78 -54.06
N SER A 780 4.26 -25.35 -52.80
CA SER A 780 3.00 -25.27 -52.07
C SER A 780 2.74 -23.84 -51.63
N PRO A 781 1.56 -23.25 -51.92
CA PRO A 781 1.26 -21.87 -51.57
C PRO A 781 0.94 -21.79 -50.08
N SER A 782 1.97 -21.68 -49.23
CA SER A 782 1.81 -21.04 -47.93
C SER A 782 1.94 -19.55 -48.18
N VAL A 783 0.84 -18.80 -48.01
CA VAL A 783 0.81 -17.35 -48.15
C VAL A 783 1.69 -16.78 -47.03
N ALA A 784 2.86 -16.26 -47.39
CA ALA A 784 3.68 -15.49 -46.47
C ALA A 784 3.16 -14.05 -46.53
N HIS A 785 2.52 -13.59 -45.46
CA HIS A 785 1.92 -12.27 -45.37
C HIS A 785 3.02 -11.21 -45.20
N GLY A 786 3.22 -10.40 -46.24
CA GLY A 786 4.33 -9.42 -46.32
C GLY A 786 4.07 -8.09 -45.64
N ALA A 787 2.88 -7.87 -45.07
CA ALA A 787 2.43 -6.55 -44.66
C ALA A 787 2.91 -6.11 -43.28
N GLY A 788 3.30 -4.83 -43.18
CA GLY A 788 3.65 -4.15 -41.93
C GLY A 788 2.49 -4.09 -40.92
N VAL A 789 1.25 -4.10 -41.40
CA VAL A 789 0.03 -4.31 -40.59
C VAL A 789 -0.85 -5.38 -41.24
N TYR A 790 -1.26 -6.38 -40.47
CA TYR A 790 -2.18 -7.44 -40.89
C TYR A 790 -3.46 -7.42 -40.05
N ILE A 791 -4.63 -7.45 -40.70
CA ILE A 791 -5.95 -7.39 -40.04
C ILE A 791 -6.85 -8.53 -40.51
N GLU A 792 -7.27 -9.38 -39.59
CA GLU A 792 -8.31 -10.40 -39.82
C GLU A 792 -9.72 -9.81 -39.79
N ALA A 793 -10.66 -10.43 -40.51
CA ALA A 793 -12.04 -9.96 -40.66
C ALA A 793 -12.77 -9.76 -39.32
N GLY A 794 -13.43 -8.60 -39.15
CA GLY A 794 -14.47 -8.39 -38.13
C GLY A 794 -14.13 -7.46 -36.94
N GLY A 795 -12.97 -6.80 -36.92
CA GLY A 795 -12.59 -5.77 -35.95
C GLY A 795 -12.59 -4.34 -36.51
N GLN A 796 -12.65 -3.28 -35.67
CA GLN A 796 -12.49 -1.89 -36.14
C GLN A 796 -11.02 -1.46 -36.13
N PHE A 797 -10.57 -0.81 -37.21
CA PHE A 797 -9.22 -0.24 -37.31
C PHE A 797 -9.28 1.24 -37.70
N SER A 798 -8.61 2.09 -36.92
CA SER A 798 -8.46 3.52 -37.20
C SER A 798 -7.00 3.96 -37.01
N ALA A 799 -6.49 4.76 -37.95
CA ALA A 799 -5.17 5.35 -37.85
C ALA A 799 -5.16 6.82 -38.30
N THR A 800 -4.75 7.72 -37.41
CA THR A 800 -4.58 9.16 -37.66
C THR A 800 -3.12 9.57 -37.44
N HIS A 801 -2.61 10.51 -38.23
CA HIS A 801 -1.24 11.06 -38.10
C HIS A 801 -0.11 10.01 -38.04
N SER A 802 -0.37 8.77 -38.48
CA SER A 802 0.54 7.63 -38.37
C SER A 802 1.24 7.38 -39.71
N ALA A 803 2.44 6.79 -39.66
CA ALA A 803 3.27 6.49 -40.82
C ALA A 803 3.64 5.00 -40.86
N PHE A 804 3.55 4.40 -42.04
CA PHE A 804 3.93 3.02 -42.32
C PHE A 804 5.05 3.07 -43.38
N GLY A 805 6.21 2.44 -43.12
CA GLY A 805 7.37 2.44 -44.01
C GLY A 805 7.51 1.16 -44.84
N ASP A 806 8.24 1.25 -45.96
CA ASP A 806 8.46 0.18 -46.95
C ASP A 806 8.78 -1.18 -46.30
N ASN A 807 7.94 -2.17 -46.61
CA ASN A 807 8.22 -3.56 -46.29
C ASN A 807 8.95 -4.21 -47.46
N THR A 808 10.23 -4.55 -47.26
CA THR A 808 10.97 -5.34 -48.25
C THR A 808 10.57 -6.80 -48.11
N SER A 809 9.67 -7.28 -48.96
CA SER A 809 9.39 -8.71 -49.09
C SER A 809 10.31 -9.29 -50.17
N ASP A 810 11.20 -10.22 -49.81
CA ASP A 810 11.98 -10.98 -50.79
C ASP A 810 11.09 -12.15 -51.26
N HIS A 811 10.01 -11.81 -51.98
CA HIS A 811 9.08 -12.80 -52.52
C HIS A 811 9.74 -13.54 -53.70
N CYS A 812 9.47 -14.85 -53.81
CA CYS A 812 9.95 -15.70 -54.90
C CYS A 812 9.32 -15.31 -56.27
N GLY A 813 9.56 -14.10 -56.77
CA GLY A 813 9.29 -13.69 -58.15
C GLY A 813 8.12 -12.74 -58.42
N THR A 814 7.42 -12.19 -57.40
CA THR A 814 6.40 -11.14 -57.61
C THR A 814 6.66 -9.96 -56.68
N THR A 815 6.97 -8.80 -57.27
CA THR A 815 7.11 -7.52 -56.58
C THR A 815 5.73 -6.94 -56.32
N GLU A 816 5.12 -7.27 -55.19
CA GLU A 816 4.05 -6.45 -54.60
C GLU A 816 4.48 -6.09 -53.17
N GLU A 817 4.73 -4.80 -52.95
CA GLU A 817 4.90 -4.18 -51.64
C GLU A 817 3.49 -3.85 -51.14
N GLU A 818 3.02 -4.57 -50.12
CA GLU A 818 1.78 -4.22 -49.41
C GLU A 818 2.12 -3.79 -47.99
N ASP A 819 1.77 -2.57 -47.62
CA ASP A 819 2.02 -2.05 -46.26
C ASP A 819 0.93 -2.44 -45.26
N VAL A 820 -0.29 -2.68 -45.76
CA VAL A 820 -1.46 -3.09 -44.98
C VAL A 820 -2.22 -4.18 -45.74
N GLU A 821 -2.39 -5.36 -45.13
CA GLU A 821 -3.17 -6.47 -45.69
C GLU A 821 -4.41 -6.73 -44.83
N ALA A 822 -5.56 -6.89 -45.48
CA ALA A 822 -6.84 -7.09 -44.81
C ALA A 822 -7.69 -8.19 -45.44
N ALA A 823 -8.23 -9.08 -44.61
CA ALA A 823 -9.20 -10.09 -45.02
C ALA A 823 -10.64 -9.65 -44.67
N GLY A 824 -11.55 -9.54 -45.64
CA GLY A 824 -13.01 -9.40 -45.41
C GLY A 824 -13.60 -7.98 -45.45
N SER A 825 -14.90 -7.85 -45.13
CA SER A 825 -15.67 -6.59 -45.19
C SER A 825 -15.50 -5.78 -43.91
N THR A 826 -14.45 -4.96 -43.85
CA THR A 826 -14.13 -4.11 -42.69
C THR A 826 -14.17 -2.64 -43.07
N THR A 827 -14.56 -1.76 -42.15
CA THR A 827 -14.64 -0.31 -42.36
C THR A 827 -13.31 0.34 -41.94
N TYR A 828 -12.69 1.11 -42.83
CA TYR A 828 -11.39 1.76 -42.59
C TYR A 828 -11.54 3.28 -42.59
N ASP A 829 -10.95 3.96 -41.60
CA ASP A 829 -10.75 5.41 -41.62
C ASP A 829 -9.25 5.70 -41.55
N LEU A 830 -8.67 6.07 -42.71
CA LEU A 830 -7.23 6.23 -42.92
C LEU A 830 -6.91 7.67 -43.32
N THR A 831 -6.17 8.38 -42.47
CA THR A 831 -5.53 9.67 -42.79
C THR A 831 -4.03 9.62 -42.47
N ALA A 832 -3.28 8.89 -43.30
CA ALA A 832 -1.84 8.65 -43.14
C ALA A 832 -0.99 9.49 -44.10
N ASN A 833 0.21 9.92 -43.65
CA ASN A 833 1.23 10.55 -44.49
C ASN A 833 2.29 9.51 -44.87
N TRP A 834 2.54 9.34 -46.17
CA TRP A 834 3.46 8.36 -46.73
C TRP A 834 4.82 9.01 -46.98
N TRP A 835 5.91 8.41 -46.52
CA TRP A 835 7.27 8.95 -46.67
C TRP A 835 8.15 8.03 -47.51
N GLY A 836 8.53 8.48 -48.70
CA GLY A 836 9.63 7.93 -49.48
C GLY A 836 9.25 7.42 -50.87
N CYS A 837 9.39 8.27 -51.90
CA CYS A 837 9.67 7.76 -53.25
C CYS A 837 11.09 8.18 -53.60
N ALA A 838 12.03 7.23 -53.54
CA ALA A 838 13.33 7.41 -54.20
C ALA A 838 13.12 7.33 -55.72
N GLU A 839 13.69 8.28 -56.46
CA GLU A 839 13.47 8.45 -57.89
C GLU A 839 13.86 7.20 -58.73
N GLY A 840 12.86 6.56 -59.36
CA GLY A 840 13.02 5.50 -60.36
C GLY A 840 11.65 5.01 -60.88
N PRO A 841 11.52 4.54 -62.15
CA PRO A 841 10.23 4.25 -62.75
C PRO A 841 9.76 2.84 -62.35
N ALA A 842 9.26 2.69 -61.14
CA ALA A 842 8.45 1.55 -60.73
C ALA A 842 7.26 2.07 -59.92
N THR A 843 6.10 1.48 -60.21
CA THR A 843 4.75 1.85 -59.76
C THR A 843 4.61 1.96 -58.24
N CYS A 844 4.17 3.11 -57.74
CA CYS A 844 3.68 3.25 -56.36
C CYS A 844 2.41 2.39 -56.17
N GLY A 845 2.40 1.53 -55.16
CA GLY A 845 1.27 0.65 -54.83
C GLY A 845 -0.02 1.42 -54.52
N VAL A 846 -1.14 0.91 -55.02
CA VAL A 846 -2.50 1.37 -54.70
C VAL A 846 -3.10 0.33 -53.75
N VAL A 847 -3.76 0.78 -52.68
CA VAL A 847 -4.53 -0.08 -51.75
C VAL A 847 -5.54 -0.92 -52.54
N TYR A 848 -5.38 -2.24 -52.55
CA TYR A 848 -6.40 -3.16 -53.06
C TYR A 848 -7.43 -3.47 -51.97
N ALA A 849 -8.49 -2.65 -51.89
CA ALA A 849 -9.72 -3.09 -51.24
C ALA A 849 -10.50 -3.99 -52.22
N THR A 850 -10.45 -5.31 -52.04
CA THR A 850 -11.36 -6.21 -52.76
C THR A 850 -12.75 -6.15 -52.12
N ALA A 851 -13.53 -5.12 -52.45
CA ALA A 851 -14.95 -5.08 -52.13
C ALA A 851 -15.73 -5.94 -53.13
N ASP A 852 -16.41 -6.98 -52.64
CA ASP A 852 -17.42 -7.69 -53.41
C ASP A 852 -18.58 -6.72 -53.72
N LEU A 853 -18.70 -6.31 -54.98
CA LEU A 853 -19.62 -5.28 -55.45
C LEU A 853 -21.06 -5.77 -55.43
N SER A 854 -21.73 -5.65 -54.30
CA SER A 854 -23.20 -5.65 -54.27
C SER A 854 -23.78 -4.78 -53.15
N THR A 855 -23.56 -3.46 -53.22
CA THR A 855 -24.57 -2.40 -52.96
C THR A 855 -23.86 -1.04 -52.81
N TRP A 856 -24.42 -0.02 -53.47
CA TRP A 856 -23.92 1.35 -53.49
C TRP A 856 -24.24 2.09 -52.19
N VAL A 857 -23.28 2.83 -51.63
CA VAL A 857 -23.48 4.20 -51.11
C VAL A 857 -22.22 5.01 -51.42
N ALA A 858 -22.40 6.19 -52.02
CA ALA A 858 -21.35 7.15 -52.33
C ALA A 858 -21.20 8.17 -51.18
N GLU A 859 -19.97 8.54 -50.82
CA GLU A 859 -19.63 9.72 -50.01
C GLU A 859 -18.42 10.42 -50.68
N LEU A 860 -18.66 11.48 -51.47
CA LEU A 860 -18.60 12.91 -51.12
C LEU A 860 -17.25 13.37 -50.54
N ALA A 861 -16.32 13.75 -51.42
CA ALA A 861 -15.12 14.51 -51.05
C ALA A 861 -15.47 16.02 -50.98
N LEU A 862 -15.36 16.61 -49.79
CA LEU A 862 -15.35 18.06 -49.58
C LEU A 862 -13.91 18.51 -49.32
N SER A 863 -13.32 19.30 -50.22
CA SER A 863 -12.08 20.03 -49.95
C SER A 863 -12.41 21.44 -49.46
N ALA A 864 -11.98 21.81 -48.25
CA ALA A 864 -11.92 23.19 -47.80
C ALA A 864 -10.51 23.51 -47.28
N SER A 865 -9.85 24.49 -47.89
CA SER A 865 -8.56 25.03 -47.45
C SER A 865 -8.72 25.99 -46.27
N ALA A 866 -7.79 25.92 -45.32
CA ALA A 866 -7.82 26.48 -43.97
C ALA A 866 -7.94 28.01 -43.82
N SER A 867 -8.60 28.45 -42.74
CA SER A 867 -8.09 29.40 -41.71
C SER A 867 -9.12 29.62 -40.59
N ALA A 868 -8.67 29.69 -39.33
CA ALA A 868 -9.49 29.89 -38.12
C ALA A 868 -9.82 31.39 -37.85
N PRO A 869 -10.58 31.75 -36.79
CA PRO A 869 -11.97 31.43 -36.44
C PRO A 869 -12.85 32.70 -36.39
N THR A 870 -14.19 32.61 -36.49
CA THR A 870 -15.17 33.50 -35.81
C THR A 870 -16.61 33.01 -36.02
N THR A 871 -17.45 33.30 -35.03
CA THR A 871 -18.82 32.81 -34.80
C THR A 871 -19.81 32.93 -35.96
N GLY A 872 -20.46 31.81 -36.27
CA GLY A 872 -21.85 31.71 -36.72
C GLY A 872 -22.21 32.36 -38.06
N THR A 873 -22.05 31.65 -39.18
CA THR A 873 -22.95 31.78 -40.35
C THR A 873 -22.75 30.62 -41.35
N ALA A 874 -23.84 30.16 -41.94
CA ALA A 874 -23.94 28.96 -42.79
C ALA A 874 -23.19 29.07 -44.12
N VAL A 875 -22.53 27.97 -44.55
CA VAL A 875 -21.90 27.81 -45.87
C VAL A 875 -22.87 27.07 -46.80
N THR A 876 -23.24 27.68 -47.92
CA THR A 876 -24.05 27.07 -48.98
C THR A 876 -23.13 26.49 -50.06
N VAL A 877 -23.27 25.21 -50.40
CA VAL A 877 -22.54 24.56 -51.51
C VAL A 877 -23.53 24.23 -52.63
N THR A 878 -23.26 24.69 -53.85
CA THR A 878 -24.00 24.33 -55.07
C THR A 878 -23.16 23.41 -55.95
N GLY A 879 -23.71 22.27 -56.37
CA GLY A 879 -23.11 21.38 -57.37
C GLY A 879 -24.15 20.84 -58.34
N SER A 880 -23.77 20.71 -59.62
CA SER A 880 -24.58 20.14 -60.71
C SER A 880 -24.07 18.75 -61.08
N LEU A 881 -24.96 17.80 -61.38
CA LEU A 881 -24.60 16.47 -61.88
C LEU A 881 -24.26 16.54 -63.39
N LEU A 882 -23.10 15.98 -63.77
CA LEU A 882 -22.69 15.71 -65.16
C LEU A 882 -22.64 14.20 -65.36
N ASP A 883 -22.98 13.72 -66.55
CA ASP A 883 -22.78 12.31 -66.92
C ASP A 883 -21.35 12.02 -67.42
N GLN A 884 -21.11 10.76 -67.77
CA GLN A 884 -19.78 10.21 -68.10
C GLN A 884 -19.15 10.81 -69.38
N ASP A 885 -19.92 11.59 -70.15
CA ASP A 885 -19.45 12.32 -71.34
C ASP A 885 -19.50 13.86 -71.16
N GLY A 886 -19.79 14.35 -69.96
CA GLY A 886 -19.69 15.77 -69.60
C GLY A 886 -20.91 16.64 -69.95
N ALA A 887 -22.09 16.05 -70.14
CA ALA A 887 -23.33 16.82 -70.39
C ALA A 887 -24.13 17.10 -69.10
N SER A 888 -24.63 18.34 -68.96
CA SER A 888 -25.41 18.83 -67.81
C SER A 888 -26.85 18.29 -67.83
N LEU A 889 -27.21 17.53 -66.80
CA LEU A 889 -28.60 17.13 -66.53
C LEU A 889 -29.27 18.27 -65.73
N GLY A 890 -29.83 19.24 -66.45
CA GLY A 890 -30.50 20.40 -65.85
C GLY A 890 -31.81 20.04 -65.14
N GLY A 891 -32.02 20.66 -63.96
CA GLY A 891 -33.35 20.81 -63.34
C GLY A 891 -33.40 20.60 -61.82
N ALA A 892 -32.97 21.59 -61.04
CA ALA A 892 -33.35 21.78 -59.62
C ALA A 892 -34.79 22.37 -59.55
N PRO A 893 -35.52 22.47 -58.40
CA PRO A 893 -35.07 22.56 -56.99
C PRO A 893 -35.75 21.53 -56.08
N GLY A 894 -35.38 21.26 -54.83
CA GLY A 894 -34.55 21.91 -53.82
C GLY A 894 -35.18 21.50 -52.48
N LEU A 895 -34.38 21.09 -51.49
CA LEU A 895 -34.88 20.94 -50.12
C LEU A 895 -33.91 21.63 -49.15
N LEU A 896 -34.47 22.62 -48.46
CA LEU A 896 -33.91 23.36 -47.32
C LEU A 896 -33.57 22.42 -46.16
N VAL A 897 -32.40 22.63 -45.55
CA VAL A 897 -32.29 23.05 -44.12
C VAL A 897 -31.20 24.09 -44.01
#